data_AF-Q3MB20-F1
#
_entry.id   AF-Q3MB20-F1
#
_cell.length_a   1.000
_cell.length_b   1.000
_cell.length_c   1.000
_cell.angle_alpha   90.00
_cell.angle_beta   90.00
_cell.angle_gamma   90.00
#
_symmetry.space_group_name_H-M   'P 1'
#
loop_
_entity.id
_entity.type
_entity.pdbx_description
1 polymer ?
#
loop_
_entity_poly.entity_id
_entity_poly.type
_entity_poly.pdbx_seq_one_letter_code
_entity_poly.pdbx_strand_id
1 'polypeptide(L)'
;MSVITIQCRLIASEATRSYLWQLMAQKNTPLINELIEQLGIHPEIEQWLKKGKLPDGVVKPLCDSLITQESFANQPKRFNKSAIEVVEYIYKSWLALQKERQQTIDRKEHWLKMLKSDVELEQESKCTLDAIRSQATKILPKYLAQSEQNNNQTQSQNKKKSKKSKTKNENSTLFDILFKAYDKAKNPLNRCTLAYLLKNNCQVSQKDEDPNQYALRRSKKEKEIERLKKQLQSRKPNGRDLTGREWQQTLIMATSSVPESNDEANIWQKRLLKKDISLPFPIRFRTNEDLIWSKNEEGRICVSFSGEGLNDHIFEIYCGNRQIHWFQRFLEDQNIKNDNNDQHSSALFTLRSAILAWQENKQHKENSLPWNTRRLTLYCTLDTRLWTTDGTEKVKQEKVDEFTQQLANMEQKENLNQNQQNYVKRLQSTLNKLNNAYPRHNHDLYQGKPSILVGVSLGLEKPATLAIVDSSTNIVLAYRSIKQLLGDNYKLLNRQRQQQQRNSHERHKAQKSNMPNKLSESDLGKYIDNLLAQAIIALAKNYQAGSIVLPTMKNVRESIQSEIEARAVKRCPNYKEGQQQYAKQYRQSIHRWSYNRLMQFIQSQAVKANISIEQGPQPIRGSSQEKARDLAIAAYYLRQNKS
;
A
#
# COMPACT_ATOMS: atom_id res chain seq x y z
N MET A 1 0.34 -12.14 -2.31
CA MET A 1 1.13 -11.71 -1.14
C MET A 1 1.47 -12.96 -0.36
N SER A 2 2.76 -13.30 -0.21
CA SER A 2 3.22 -14.49 0.53
C SER A 2 3.21 -14.27 2.04
N VAL A 3 3.37 -13.03 2.50
CA VAL A 3 3.37 -12.68 3.92
C VAL A 3 1.99 -12.23 4.36
N ILE A 4 1.47 -12.82 5.44
CA ILE A 4 0.19 -12.44 6.07
C ILE A 4 0.39 -12.17 7.56
N THR A 5 -0.53 -11.43 8.17
CA THR A 5 -0.58 -11.23 9.62
C THR A 5 -1.82 -11.90 10.19
N ILE A 6 -1.63 -12.79 11.16
CA ILE A 6 -2.70 -13.38 11.96
C ILE A 6 -2.70 -12.74 13.35
N GLN A 7 -3.82 -12.84 14.07
CA GLN A 7 -3.93 -12.32 15.43
C GLN A 7 -4.60 -13.33 16.34
N CYS A 8 -4.19 -13.38 17.60
CA CYS A 8 -4.86 -14.15 18.65
C CYS A 8 -4.99 -13.31 19.92
N ARG A 9 -5.97 -13.67 20.76
CA ARG A 9 -6.08 -13.14 22.11
C ARG A 9 -5.13 -13.93 23.00
N LEU A 10 -4.45 -13.25 23.91
CA LEU A 10 -3.66 -13.89 24.96
C LEU A 10 -4.46 -13.94 26.25
N ILE A 11 -4.44 -15.10 26.91
CA ILE A 11 -5.00 -15.31 28.25
C ILE A 11 -3.83 -15.55 29.21
N ALA A 12 -3.83 -14.82 30.33
CA ALA A 12 -2.83 -14.95 31.38
C ALA A 12 -3.43 -14.51 32.73
N SER A 13 -2.74 -14.86 33.82
CA SER A 13 -3.12 -14.44 35.17
C SER A 13 -3.27 -12.92 35.28
N GLU A 14 -4.09 -12.45 36.20
CA GLU A 14 -4.27 -11.01 36.42
C GLU A 14 -2.94 -10.32 36.78
N ALA A 15 -2.12 -10.96 37.62
CA ALA A 15 -0.79 -10.46 37.97
C ALA A 15 0.08 -10.23 36.71
N THR A 16 0.10 -11.19 35.78
CA THR A 16 0.85 -11.08 34.51
C THR A 16 0.30 -9.95 33.64
N ARG A 17 -1.02 -9.84 33.52
CA ARG A 17 -1.68 -8.79 32.72
C ARG A 17 -1.44 -7.40 33.31
N SER A 18 -1.48 -7.27 34.63
CA SER A 18 -1.20 -6.04 35.37
C SER A 18 0.26 -5.62 35.21
N TYR A 19 1.20 -6.54 35.45
CA TYR A 19 2.64 -6.32 35.24
C TYR A 19 2.94 -5.81 33.83
N LEU A 20 2.43 -6.52 32.81
CA LEU A 20 2.65 -6.14 31.41
C LEU A 20 2.01 -4.79 31.07
N TRP A 21 0.84 -4.50 31.64
CA TRP A 21 0.20 -3.19 31.47
C TRP A 21 1.07 -2.06 32.04
N GLN A 22 1.56 -2.20 33.27
CA GLN A 22 2.44 -1.22 33.90
C GLN A 22 3.71 -1.00 33.06
N LEU A 23 4.34 -2.09 32.62
CA LEU A 23 5.54 -2.02 31.80
C LEU A 23 5.29 -1.30 30.46
N MET A 24 4.20 -1.62 29.76
CA MET A 24 3.87 -0.99 28.48
C MET A 24 3.40 0.47 28.61
N ALA A 25 2.57 0.77 29.61
CA ALA A 25 1.90 2.05 29.76
C ALA A 25 2.67 3.07 30.61
N GLN A 26 3.32 2.63 31.69
CA GLN A 26 4.00 3.52 32.64
C GLN A 26 5.50 3.68 32.36
N LYS A 27 6.15 2.69 31.72
CA LYS A 27 7.58 2.77 31.38
C LYS A 27 7.83 2.97 29.89
N ASN A 28 7.40 2.00 29.08
CA ASN A 28 7.78 1.96 27.66
C ASN A 28 7.11 3.04 26.81
N THR A 29 5.83 3.36 27.04
CA THR A 29 5.16 4.44 26.30
C THR A 29 5.76 5.81 26.63
N PRO A 30 6.00 6.16 27.90
CA PRO A 30 6.76 7.36 28.26
C PRO A 30 8.16 7.40 27.66
N LEU A 31 8.91 6.29 27.66
CA LEU A 31 10.23 6.23 27.00
C LEU A 31 10.14 6.54 25.50
N ILE A 32 9.14 6.00 24.80
CA ILE A 32 8.92 6.29 23.38
C ILE A 32 8.55 7.77 23.17
N ASN A 33 7.72 8.35 24.04
CA ASN A 33 7.34 9.76 23.95
C ASN A 33 8.58 10.66 24.11
N GLU A 34 9.41 10.39 25.12
CA GLU A 34 10.65 11.13 25.39
C GLU A 34 11.63 11.02 24.21
N LEU A 35 11.82 9.81 23.67
CA LEU A 35 12.65 9.61 22.48
C LEU A 35 12.14 10.36 21.25
N ILE A 36 10.81 10.44 21.05
CA ILE A 36 10.21 11.25 19.98
C ILE A 36 10.53 12.72 20.19
N GLU A 37 10.41 13.21 21.42
CA GLU A 37 10.67 14.62 21.75
C GLU A 37 12.14 14.98 21.55
N GLN A 38 13.06 14.22 22.12
CA GLN A 38 14.51 14.45 22.00
C GLN A 38 14.98 14.38 20.54
N LEU A 39 14.46 13.43 19.76
CA LEU A 39 14.80 13.36 18.33
C LEU A 39 14.21 14.53 17.53
N GLY A 40 13.09 15.10 17.98
CA GLY A 40 12.44 16.28 17.39
C GLY A 40 13.16 17.60 17.63
N ILE A 41 14.09 17.65 18.59
CA ILE A 41 14.96 18.79 18.91
C ILE A 41 16.44 18.53 18.56
N HIS A 42 16.76 17.38 17.97
CA HIS A 42 18.12 17.01 17.64
C HIS A 42 18.77 18.03 16.67
N PRO A 43 20.02 18.47 16.89
CA PRO A 43 20.67 19.50 16.06
C PRO A 43 20.68 19.20 14.56
N GLU A 44 20.82 17.93 14.19
CA GLU A 44 20.86 17.49 12.79
C GLU A 44 19.48 17.25 12.14
N ILE A 45 18.37 17.50 12.84
CA ILE A 45 17.02 17.16 12.33
C ILE A 45 16.71 17.81 10.99
N GLU A 46 17.18 19.05 10.78
CA GLU A 46 17.04 19.77 9.52
C GLU A 46 17.82 19.13 8.37
N GLN A 47 19.01 18.58 8.66
CA GLN A 47 19.80 17.87 7.66
C GLN A 47 19.10 16.57 7.24
N TRP A 48 18.52 15.85 8.19
CA TRP A 48 17.77 14.63 7.91
C TRP A 48 16.46 14.91 7.16
N LEU A 49 15.81 16.05 7.43
CA LEU A 49 14.68 16.55 6.65
C LEU A 49 15.05 16.78 5.18
N LYS A 50 16.17 17.45 4.91
CA LYS A 50 16.69 17.66 3.54
C LYS A 50 17.00 16.32 2.84
N LYS A 51 17.62 15.37 3.54
CA LYS A 51 17.93 14.04 2.99
C LYS A 51 16.68 13.15 2.84
N GLY A 52 15.67 13.35 3.69
CA GLY A 52 14.47 12.52 3.84
C GLY A 52 14.75 11.12 4.38
N LYS A 53 15.85 10.94 5.12
CA LYS A 53 16.26 9.66 5.70
C LYS A 53 16.89 9.90 7.07
N LEU A 54 16.47 9.10 8.05
CA LEU A 54 17.11 9.03 9.37
C LEU A 54 18.39 8.18 9.26
N PRO A 55 19.55 8.63 9.77
CA PRO A 55 20.75 7.80 9.83
C PRO A 55 20.53 6.58 10.75
N ASP A 56 21.14 5.46 10.40
CA ASP A 56 20.96 4.21 11.14
C ASP A 56 21.67 4.30 12.50
N GLY A 57 21.00 3.88 13.58
CA GLY A 57 21.59 3.81 14.93
C GLY A 57 21.57 5.09 15.76
N VAL A 58 21.00 6.19 15.26
CA VAL A 58 20.95 7.49 15.97
C VAL A 58 20.09 7.46 17.24
N VAL A 59 19.02 6.66 17.24
CA VAL A 59 18.08 6.60 18.36
C VAL A 59 18.65 5.80 19.54
N LYS A 60 19.59 4.89 19.27
CA LYS A 60 20.15 4.01 20.31
C LYS A 60 20.91 4.78 21.40
N PRO A 61 21.86 5.69 21.08
CA PRO A 61 22.52 6.52 22.09
C PRO A 61 21.56 7.32 22.97
N LEU A 62 20.49 7.88 22.38
CA LEU A 62 19.45 8.61 23.13
C LEU A 62 18.68 7.68 24.07
N CYS A 63 18.44 6.44 23.66
CA CYS A 63 17.79 5.45 24.51
C CYS A 63 18.72 5.01 25.65
N ASP A 64 19.99 4.77 25.35
CA ASP A 64 20.99 4.33 26.32
C ASP A 64 21.20 5.39 27.44
N SER A 65 21.11 6.69 27.12
CA SER A 65 21.17 7.78 28.12
C SER A 65 19.90 7.93 28.97
N LEU A 66 18.74 7.55 28.43
CA LEU A 66 17.47 7.60 29.15
C LEU A 66 17.29 6.44 30.11
N ILE A 67 17.75 5.23 29.75
CA ILE A 67 17.55 4.03 30.57
C ILE A 67 18.28 4.12 31.93
N THR A 68 19.30 4.98 32.06
CA THR A 68 19.96 5.24 33.35
C THR A 68 19.14 6.09 34.30
N GLN A 69 18.08 6.77 33.83
CA GLN A 69 17.18 7.53 34.68
C GLN A 69 16.23 6.59 35.44
N GLU A 70 15.93 6.93 36.68
CA GLU A 70 15.08 6.11 37.57
C GLU A 70 13.70 5.80 36.96
N SER A 71 13.14 6.75 36.21
CA SER A 71 11.85 6.63 35.50
C SER A 71 11.83 5.50 34.45
N PHE A 72 12.98 5.16 33.87
CA PHE A 72 13.11 4.17 32.80
C PHE A 72 13.97 2.96 33.20
N ALA A 73 14.54 2.97 34.41
CA ALA A 73 15.37 1.91 34.96
C ALA A 73 14.57 0.60 35.14
N ASN A 74 15.32 -0.52 35.18
CA ASN A 74 14.80 -1.87 35.39
C ASN A 74 13.73 -2.31 34.37
N GLN A 75 13.75 -1.74 33.17
CA GLN A 75 12.93 -2.19 32.05
C GLN A 75 13.65 -3.31 31.29
N PRO A 76 12.96 -4.40 30.90
CA PRO A 76 13.58 -5.46 30.10
C PRO A 76 14.20 -4.91 28.80
N LYS A 77 15.41 -5.37 28.48
CA LYS A 77 16.17 -4.93 27.29
C LYS A 77 15.36 -5.01 25.99
N ARG A 78 14.43 -5.96 25.92
CA ARG A 78 13.52 -6.13 24.78
C ARG A 78 12.61 -4.92 24.53
N PHE A 79 12.11 -4.30 25.60
CA PHE A 79 11.26 -3.13 25.50
C PHE A 79 12.05 -1.91 25.02
N ASN A 80 13.29 -1.73 25.52
CA ASN A 80 14.20 -0.68 25.05
C ASN A 80 14.46 -0.79 23.54
N LYS A 81 14.77 -2.01 23.07
CA LYS A 81 14.93 -2.30 21.64
C LYS A 81 13.65 -2.00 20.86
N SER A 82 12.49 -2.42 21.37
CA SER A 82 11.20 -2.11 20.74
C SER A 82 10.93 -0.60 20.67
N ALA A 83 11.28 0.16 21.71
CA ALA A 83 11.11 1.61 21.74
C ALA A 83 11.95 2.29 20.66
N ILE A 84 13.24 1.95 20.57
CA ILE A 84 14.15 2.41 19.50
C ILE A 84 13.52 2.14 18.12
N GLU A 85 13.09 0.90 17.87
CA GLU A 85 12.53 0.50 16.59
C GLU A 85 11.22 1.22 16.23
N VAL A 86 10.37 1.50 17.22
CA VAL A 86 9.12 2.25 17.03
C VAL A 86 9.43 3.68 16.61
N VAL A 87 10.37 4.34 17.30
CA VAL A 87 10.77 5.73 17.03
C VAL A 87 11.45 5.85 15.66
N GLU A 88 12.40 4.95 15.35
CA GLU A 88 13.03 4.88 14.04
C GLU A 88 11.99 4.72 12.91
N TYR A 89 11.00 3.85 13.10
CA TYR A 89 9.94 3.65 12.12
C TYR A 89 9.06 4.90 11.94
N ILE A 90 8.71 5.58 13.03
CA ILE A 90 7.92 6.82 13.02
C ILE A 90 8.67 7.89 12.23
N TYR A 91 9.94 8.14 12.55
CA TYR A 91 10.74 9.17 11.88
C TYR A 91 11.08 8.81 10.44
N LYS A 92 11.38 7.54 10.15
CA LYS A 92 11.58 7.09 8.76
C LYS A 92 10.35 7.37 7.89
N SER A 93 9.16 7.07 8.41
CA SER A 93 7.89 7.32 7.70
C SER A 93 7.63 8.82 7.55
N TRP A 94 7.89 9.58 8.61
CA TRP A 94 7.68 11.02 8.63
C TRP A 94 8.62 11.78 7.68
N LEU A 95 9.93 11.51 7.73
CA LEU A 95 10.94 12.13 6.87
C LEU A 95 10.68 11.85 5.38
N ALA A 96 10.25 10.62 5.06
CA ALA A 96 9.87 10.27 3.69
C ALA A 96 8.68 11.12 3.19
N LEU A 97 7.64 11.27 4.02
CA LEU A 97 6.49 12.13 3.71
C LEU A 97 6.87 13.60 3.60
N GLN A 98 7.76 14.11 4.45
CA GLN A 98 8.21 15.50 4.38
C GLN A 98 9.02 15.78 3.11
N LYS A 99 9.91 14.85 2.71
CA LYS A 99 10.64 14.96 1.44
C LYS A 99 9.71 14.97 0.23
N GLU A 100 8.70 14.11 0.22
CA GLU A 100 7.70 14.09 -0.86
C GLU A 100 6.91 15.40 -0.93
N ARG A 101 6.52 15.96 0.22
CA ARG A 101 5.86 17.28 0.29
C ARG A 101 6.78 18.39 -0.19
N GLN A 102 8.04 18.42 0.25
CA GLN A 102 9.01 19.42 -0.19
C GLN A 102 9.18 19.36 -1.72
N GLN A 103 9.38 18.16 -2.28
CA GLN A 103 9.45 17.99 -3.74
C GLN A 103 8.18 18.46 -4.45
N THR A 104 7.01 18.27 -3.83
CA THR A 104 5.73 18.76 -4.38
C THR A 104 5.64 20.29 -4.34
N ILE A 105 6.11 20.92 -3.26
CA ILE A 105 6.21 22.37 -3.13
C ILE A 105 7.17 22.91 -4.19
N ASP A 106 8.39 22.39 -4.27
CA ASP A 106 9.42 22.84 -5.21
C ASP A 106 8.91 22.78 -6.65
N ARG A 107 8.23 21.68 -7.03
CA ARG A 107 7.61 21.53 -8.36
C ARG A 107 6.51 22.55 -8.62
N LYS A 108 5.67 22.83 -7.63
CA LYS A 108 4.57 23.80 -7.76
C LYS A 108 5.08 25.24 -7.77
N GLU A 109 6.09 25.56 -6.98
CA GLU A 109 6.76 26.87 -7.00
C GLU A 109 7.47 27.10 -8.32
N HIS A 110 8.17 26.09 -8.83
CA HIS A 110 8.78 26.14 -10.15
C HIS A 110 7.72 26.37 -11.24
N TRP A 111 6.61 25.64 -11.19
CA TRP A 111 5.47 25.86 -12.10
C TRP A 111 4.91 27.28 -11.97
N LEU A 112 4.78 27.82 -10.75
CA LEU A 112 4.26 29.15 -10.52
C LEU A 112 5.17 30.25 -11.05
N LYS A 113 6.49 30.08 -10.89
CA LYS A 113 7.50 30.97 -11.45
C LYS A 113 7.46 31.00 -12.98
N MET A 114 7.14 29.86 -13.59
CA MET A 114 7.00 29.72 -15.04
C MET A 114 5.64 30.24 -15.56
N LEU A 115 4.58 30.16 -14.75
CA LEU A 115 3.23 30.56 -15.10
C LEU A 115 3.10 32.10 -15.10
N LYS A 116 3.43 32.71 -16.24
CA LYS A 116 3.33 34.15 -16.49
C LYS A 116 2.13 34.49 -17.39
N SER A 117 1.57 35.69 -17.21
CA SER A 117 0.48 36.21 -18.04
C SER A 117 1.01 36.53 -19.44
N ASP A 118 0.12 36.63 -20.42
CA ASP A 118 0.50 37.04 -21.78
C ASP A 118 1.25 38.39 -21.77
N VAL A 119 0.80 39.35 -20.96
CA VAL A 119 1.48 40.66 -20.77
C VAL A 119 2.86 40.52 -20.12
N GLU A 120 2.99 39.67 -19.09
CA GLU A 120 4.28 39.42 -18.42
C GLU A 120 5.28 38.74 -19.38
N LEU A 121 4.81 37.89 -20.29
CA LEU A 121 5.64 37.22 -21.30
C LEU A 121 6.10 38.19 -22.40
N GLU A 122 5.26 39.13 -22.84
CA GLU A 122 5.64 40.18 -23.79
C GLU A 122 6.72 41.10 -23.21
N GLN A 123 6.56 41.52 -21.95
CA GLN A 123 7.52 42.37 -21.25
C GLN A 123 8.88 41.67 -21.08
N GLU A 124 8.89 40.39 -20.70
CA GLU A 124 10.13 39.63 -20.49
C GLU A 124 10.86 39.30 -21.80
N SER A 125 10.12 39.03 -22.88
CA SER A 125 10.69 38.73 -24.19
C SER A 125 11.01 39.98 -25.02
N LYS A 126 10.52 41.16 -24.62
CA LYS A 126 10.54 42.41 -25.40
C LYS A 126 9.95 42.22 -26.81
N CYS A 127 9.03 41.27 -26.96
CA CYS A 127 8.41 40.88 -28.23
C CYS A 127 6.89 40.85 -28.05
N THR A 128 6.15 41.04 -29.13
CA THR A 128 4.69 40.95 -29.11
C THR A 128 4.22 39.49 -28.95
N LEU A 129 3.01 39.29 -28.44
CA LEU A 129 2.40 37.98 -28.27
C LEU A 129 2.37 37.19 -29.59
N ASP A 130 2.15 37.87 -30.71
CA ASP A 130 2.13 37.23 -32.03
C ASP A 130 3.50 36.73 -32.47
N ALA A 131 4.58 37.40 -32.06
CA ALA A 131 5.94 36.90 -32.25
C ALA A 131 6.21 35.64 -31.39
N ILE A 132 5.70 35.62 -30.15
CA ILE A 132 5.77 34.44 -29.26
C ILE A 132 4.96 33.28 -29.84
N ARG A 133 3.73 33.53 -30.32
CA ARG A 133 2.88 32.54 -31.00
C ARG A 133 3.57 31.99 -32.24
N SER A 134 4.09 32.85 -33.10
CA SER A 134 4.80 32.45 -34.33
C SER A 134 6.01 31.58 -34.02
N GLN A 135 6.76 31.89 -32.97
CA GLN A 135 7.89 31.09 -32.53
C GLN A 135 7.42 29.75 -31.90
N ALA A 136 6.31 29.75 -31.17
CA ALA A 136 5.69 28.55 -30.62
C ALA A 136 5.28 27.57 -31.73
N THR A 137 4.67 28.07 -32.80
CA THR A 137 4.29 27.26 -33.97
C THR A 137 5.51 26.67 -34.68
N LYS A 138 6.65 27.37 -34.70
CA LYS A 138 7.91 26.88 -35.28
C LYS A 138 8.59 25.81 -34.43
N ILE A 139 8.49 25.91 -33.11
CA ILE A 139 9.24 25.07 -32.17
C ILE A 139 8.45 23.82 -31.75
N LEU A 140 7.12 23.91 -31.66
CA LEU A 140 6.26 22.81 -31.22
C LEU A 140 6.42 21.52 -32.05
N PRO A 141 6.50 21.55 -33.39
CA PRO A 141 6.71 20.34 -34.21
C PRO A 141 8.02 19.62 -33.90
N LYS A 142 9.09 20.35 -33.55
CA LYS A 142 10.40 19.76 -33.21
C LYS A 142 10.31 18.91 -31.94
N TYR A 143 9.60 19.39 -30.92
CA TYR A 143 9.42 18.65 -29.67
C TYR A 143 8.37 17.55 -29.76
N LEU A 144 7.36 17.70 -30.63
CA LEU A 144 6.42 16.63 -30.96
C LEU A 144 7.14 15.44 -31.61
N ALA A 145 7.98 15.69 -32.63
CA ALA A 145 8.78 14.66 -33.27
C ALA A 145 9.74 13.97 -32.27
N GLN A 146 10.33 14.72 -31.34
CA GLN A 146 11.18 14.18 -30.28
C GLN A 146 10.40 13.30 -29.28
N SER A 147 9.17 13.68 -28.94
CA SER A 147 8.27 12.89 -28.09
C SER A 147 7.86 11.58 -28.75
N GLU A 148 7.61 11.60 -30.07
CA GLU A 148 7.23 10.42 -30.85
C GLU A 148 8.42 9.46 -31.04
N GLN A 149 9.62 9.97 -31.28
CA GLN A 149 10.85 9.18 -31.37
C GLN A 149 11.17 8.46 -30.04
N ASN A 150 11.00 9.14 -28.90
CA ASN A 150 11.23 8.53 -27.58
C ASN A 150 10.22 7.41 -27.27
N ASN A 151 8.95 7.57 -27.70
CA ASN A 151 7.91 6.55 -27.56
C ASN A 151 8.12 5.34 -28.49
N ASN A 152 8.68 5.56 -29.69
CA ASN A 152 8.96 4.49 -30.66
C ASN A 152 10.24 3.71 -30.33
N GLN A 153 11.26 4.34 -29.73
CA GLN A 153 12.47 3.67 -29.24
C GLN A 153 12.20 2.77 -28.02
N THR A 154 11.24 3.11 -27.17
CA THR A 154 10.85 2.27 -26.02
C THR A 154 10.08 1.01 -26.44
N GLN A 155 9.45 0.99 -27.62
CA GLN A 155 8.84 -0.23 -28.17
C GLN A 155 9.85 -1.16 -28.85
N SER A 156 10.96 -0.64 -29.37
CA SER A 156 11.97 -1.40 -30.10
C SER A 156 13.14 -1.91 -29.24
N GLN A 157 13.41 -1.32 -28.07
CA GLN A 157 14.53 -1.73 -27.19
C GLN A 157 14.19 -2.79 -26.12
N ASN A 158 12.96 -3.28 -26.03
CA ASN A 158 12.62 -4.38 -25.10
C ASN A 158 13.13 -5.78 -25.54
N LYS A 159 14.02 -5.88 -26.53
CA LYS A 159 14.59 -7.16 -26.97
C LYS A 159 16.03 -7.47 -26.52
N LYS A 160 16.84 -6.55 -25.99
CA LYS A 160 18.20 -6.90 -25.52
C LYS A 160 18.73 -5.99 -24.40
N LYS A 161 18.73 -6.46 -23.15
CA LYS A 161 19.88 -6.55 -22.21
C LYS A 161 19.44 -6.61 -20.75
N SER A 162 19.87 -7.69 -20.09
CA SER A 162 19.88 -7.86 -18.64
C SER A 162 21.08 -7.14 -17.99
N LYS A 163 20.83 -6.68 -16.75
CA LYS A 163 21.77 -6.35 -15.64
C LYS A 163 22.55 -5.02 -15.69
N LYS A 164 22.35 -4.26 -14.59
CA LYS A 164 23.12 -3.16 -13.98
C LYS A 164 23.04 -1.75 -14.62
N SER A 165 21.97 -1.02 -14.32
CA SER A 165 21.99 0.22 -13.51
C SER A 165 20.56 0.78 -13.41
N LYS A 166 20.10 1.08 -12.20
CA LYS A 166 18.77 1.64 -11.93
C LYS A 166 18.82 3.16 -12.12
N THR A 167 18.67 3.62 -13.35
CA THR A 167 18.20 4.98 -13.65
C THR A 167 16.86 4.84 -14.35
N LYS A 168 15.80 5.39 -13.74
CA LYS A 168 14.44 5.34 -14.27
C LYS A 168 14.40 5.95 -15.67
N ASN A 169 14.27 5.13 -16.71
CA ASN A 169 13.85 5.60 -18.02
C ASN A 169 12.34 5.86 -17.95
N GLU A 170 11.98 7.11 -17.66
CA GLU A 170 10.60 7.59 -17.70
C GLU A 170 10.20 7.83 -19.16
N ASN A 171 9.05 7.30 -19.57
CA ASN A 171 8.38 7.71 -20.80
C ASN A 171 8.05 9.21 -20.68
N SER A 172 8.95 10.07 -21.14
CA SER A 172 8.79 11.52 -21.02
C SER A 172 7.67 11.99 -21.94
N THR A 173 6.61 12.54 -21.37
CA THR A 173 5.54 13.17 -22.16
C THR A 173 6.07 14.43 -22.85
N LEU A 174 5.40 14.91 -23.91
CA LEU A 174 5.71 16.20 -24.56
C LEU A 174 5.84 17.33 -23.52
N PHE A 175 4.97 17.31 -22.50
CA PHE A 175 5.00 18.24 -21.39
C PHE A 175 6.32 18.17 -20.61
N ASP A 176 6.82 16.98 -20.29
CA ASP A 176 8.11 16.79 -19.59
C ASP A 176 9.30 17.24 -20.44
N ILE A 177 9.23 17.04 -21.76
CA ILE A 177 10.28 17.47 -22.70
C ILE A 177 10.32 19.00 -22.76
N LEU A 178 9.17 19.66 -22.93
CA LEU A 178 9.07 21.12 -22.96
C LEU A 178 9.47 21.74 -21.61
N PHE A 179 9.11 21.11 -20.49
CA PHE A 179 9.49 21.55 -19.16
C PHE A 179 11.01 21.50 -18.96
N LYS A 180 11.67 20.41 -19.37
CA LYS A 180 13.15 20.32 -19.37
C LYS A 180 13.81 21.31 -20.33
N ALA A 181 13.18 21.60 -21.46
CA ALA A 181 13.68 22.59 -22.41
C ALA A 181 13.60 24.01 -21.85
N TYR A 182 12.55 24.33 -21.08
CA TYR A 182 12.39 25.62 -20.41
C TYR A 182 13.55 25.87 -19.43
N ASP A 183 13.94 24.87 -18.63
CA ASP A 183 15.06 24.98 -17.68
C ASP A 183 16.41 25.25 -18.36
N LYS A 184 16.60 24.76 -19.59
CA LYS A 184 17.84 24.90 -20.36
C LYS A 184 17.86 26.15 -21.26
N ALA A 185 16.72 26.79 -21.47
CA ALA A 185 16.59 27.92 -22.37
C ALA A 185 17.26 29.18 -21.79
N LYS A 186 18.37 29.62 -22.40
CA LYS A 186 19.04 30.88 -22.07
C LYS A 186 18.43 32.10 -22.77
N ASN A 187 17.85 31.92 -23.96
CA ASN A 187 17.24 33.00 -24.73
C ASN A 187 15.87 33.37 -24.14
N PRO A 188 15.62 34.63 -23.74
CA PRO A 188 14.35 35.10 -23.18
C PRO A 188 13.14 34.79 -24.06
N LEU A 189 13.24 34.96 -25.38
CA LEU A 189 12.14 34.69 -26.32
C LEU A 189 11.78 33.20 -26.34
N ASN A 190 12.78 32.32 -26.43
CA ASN A 190 12.55 30.87 -26.40
C ASN A 190 12.00 30.40 -25.05
N ARG A 191 12.46 31.00 -23.95
CA ARG A 191 11.98 30.71 -22.60
C ARG A 191 10.52 31.12 -22.43
N CYS A 192 10.14 32.32 -22.90
CA CYS A 192 8.76 32.80 -22.89
C CYS A 192 7.86 31.95 -23.81
N THR A 193 8.37 31.55 -24.98
CA THR A 193 7.66 30.66 -25.91
C THR A 193 7.36 29.29 -25.29
N LEU A 194 8.32 28.70 -24.58
CA LEU A 194 8.13 27.42 -23.88
C LEU A 194 7.16 27.55 -22.70
N ALA A 195 7.24 28.64 -21.93
CA ALA A 195 6.27 28.94 -20.86
C ALA A 195 4.84 29.11 -21.42
N TYR A 196 4.70 29.81 -22.54
CA TYR A 196 3.43 29.99 -23.26
C TYR A 196 2.82 28.65 -23.69
N LEU A 197 3.62 27.77 -24.31
CA LEU A 197 3.19 26.42 -24.70
C LEU A 197 2.77 25.60 -23.47
N LEU A 198 3.57 25.61 -22.40
CA LEU A 198 3.26 24.86 -21.18
C LEU A 198 1.98 25.37 -20.49
N LYS A 199 1.77 26.70 -20.43
CA LYS A 199 0.55 27.33 -19.91
C LYS A 199 -0.71 26.90 -20.67
N ASN A 200 -0.60 26.71 -21.98
CA ASN A 200 -1.69 26.37 -22.89
C ASN A 200 -1.74 24.87 -23.24
N ASN A 201 -1.33 23.99 -22.32
CA ASN A 201 -1.38 22.53 -22.51
C ASN A 201 -0.63 22.01 -23.76
N CYS A 202 0.53 22.60 -24.05
CA CYS A 202 1.36 22.30 -25.22
C CYS A 202 0.68 22.62 -26.57
N GLN A 203 -0.20 23.63 -26.59
CA GLN A 203 -0.90 24.08 -27.80
C GLN A 203 -0.71 25.58 -28.01
N VAL A 204 -0.86 26.02 -29.26
CA VAL A 204 -0.90 27.44 -29.61
C VAL A 204 -2.36 27.88 -29.66
N SER A 205 -2.77 28.76 -28.74
CA SER A 205 -4.12 29.31 -28.72
C SER A 205 -4.18 30.59 -29.55
N GLN A 206 -5.17 30.69 -30.44
CA GLN A 206 -5.49 31.94 -31.14
C GLN A 206 -6.39 32.87 -30.31
N LYS A 207 -6.96 32.38 -29.21
CA LYS A 207 -7.73 33.20 -28.28
C LYS A 207 -6.79 33.87 -27.29
N ASP A 208 -7.05 35.14 -27.01
CA ASP A 208 -6.35 35.90 -25.98
C ASP A 208 -6.71 35.40 -24.58
N GLU A 209 -5.77 35.55 -23.66
CA GLU A 209 -5.93 35.12 -22.27
C GLU A 209 -6.97 35.98 -21.54
N ASP A 210 -7.94 35.32 -20.89
CA ASP A 210 -8.82 35.97 -19.92
C ASP A 210 -8.02 36.30 -18.63
N PRO A 211 -7.79 37.59 -18.32
CA PRO A 211 -6.97 37.99 -17.17
C PRO A 211 -7.55 37.51 -15.84
N ASN A 212 -8.88 37.46 -15.72
CA ASN A 212 -9.56 37.03 -14.50
C ASN A 212 -9.39 35.53 -14.27
N GLN A 213 -9.49 34.72 -15.33
CA GLN A 213 -9.23 33.27 -15.24
C GLN A 213 -7.75 32.95 -14.99
N TYR A 214 -6.82 33.73 -15.54
CA TYR A 214 -5.40 33.62 -15.20
C TYR A 214 -5.15 33.93 -13.72
N ALA A 215 -5.64 35.07 -13.23
CA ALA A 215 -5.49 35.48 -11.84
C ALA A 215 -6.08 34.45 -10.87
N LEU A 216 -7.26 33.90 -11.18
CA LEU A 216 -7.88 32.84 -10.39
C LEU A 216 -7.04 31.55 -10.37
N ARG A 217 -6.52 31.12 -11.53
CA ARG A 217 -5.65 29.93 -11.64
C ARG A 217 -4.36 30.09 -10.84
N ARG A 218 -3.71 31.25 -10.94
CA ARG A 218 -2.49 31.60 -10.20
C ARG A 218 -2.76 31.66 -8.70
N SER A 219 -3.77 32.41 -8.25
CA SER A 219 -4.15 32.51 -6.84
C SER A 219 -4.49 31.14 -6.21
N LYS A 220 -5.19 30.26 -6.96
CA LYS A 220 -5.46 28.89 -6.51
C LYS A 220 -4.18 28.08 -6.28
N LYS A 221 -3.17 28.27 -7.12
CA LYS A 221 -1.87 27.60 -6.98
C LYS A 221 -1.04 28.18 -5.83
N GLU A 222 -1.06 29.50 -5.64
CA GLU A 222 -0.41 30.16 -4.50
C GLU A 222 -1.00 29.67 -3.17
N LYS A 223 -2.33 29.66 -3.04
CA LYS A 223 -3.03 29.11 -1.87
C LYS A 223 -2.74 27.62 -1.64
N GLU A 224 -2.59 26.85 -2.72
CA GLU A 224 -2.21 25.43 -2.63
C GLU A 224 -0.77 25.26 -2.09
N ILE A 225 0.18 26.06 -2.57
CA ILE A 225 1.56 26.09 -2.09
C ILE A 225 1.61 26.54 -0.63
N GLU A 226 0.91 27.61 -0.28
CA GLU A 226 0.85 28.14 1.08
C GLU A 226 0.28 27.10 2.06
N ARG A 227 -0.78 26.39 1.66
CA ARG A 227 -1.33 25.27 2.43
C ARG A 227 -0.32 24.14 2.61
N LEU A 228 0.44 23.79 1.57
CA LEU A 228 1.47 22.75 1.66
C LEU A 228 2.63 23.19 2.56
N LYS A 229 3.07 24.45 2.50
CA LYS A 229 4.08 25.03 3.40
C LYS A 229 3.62 24.97 4.86
N LYS A 230 2.38 25.40 5.14
CA LYS A 230 1.75 25.27 6.46
C LYS A 230 1.69 23.82 6.94
N GLN A 231 1.42 22.86 6.06
CA GLN A 231 1.43 21.43 6.39
C GLN A 231 2.83 20.85 6.65
N LEU A 232 3.85 21.41 6.02
CA LEU A 232 5.25 21.01 6.20
C LEU A 232 5.74 21.42 7.59
N GLN A 233 5.41 22.65 8.01
CA GLN A 233 5.76 23.20 9.33
C GLN A 233 4.99 22.56 10.49
N SER A 234 3.72 22.17 10.28
CA SER A 234 2.80 21.84 11.39
C SER A 234 2.78 20.39 11.88
N ARG A 235 3.67 19.51 11.43
CA ARG A 235 3.54 18.07 11.70
C ARG A 235 4.82 17.43 12.21
N LYS A 236 5.32 17.76 13.39
CA LYS A 236 6.30 16.88 14.06
C LYS A 236 5.58 15.59 14.52
N PRO A 237 6.28 14.44 14.59
CA PRO A 237 5.72 13.27 15.26
C PRO A 237 5.46 13.59 16.73
N ASN A 238 4.31 13.16 17.24
CA ASN A 238 3.94 13.35 18.65
C ASN A 238 3.78 11.99 19.33
N GLY A 239 4.03 11.97 20.63
CA GLY A 239 3.79 10.84 21.50
C GLY A 239 2.29 10.49 21.69
N ARG A 240 2.05 9.54 22.59
CA ARG A 240 0.71 9.15 23.06
C ARG A 240 0.49 9.68 24.47
N ASP A 241 -0.59 10.44 24.66
CA ASP A 241 -1.10 10.76 25.98
C ASP A 241 -2.09 9.67 26.42
N LEU A 242 -1.64 8.82 27.35
CA LEU A 242 -2.48 7.77 27.95
C LEU A 242 -3.33 8.28 29.12
N THR A 243 -2.98 9.45 29.65
CA THR A 243 -3.58 10.02 30.87
C THR A 243 -4.69 11.01 30.58
N GLY A 244 -4.73 11.55 29.35
CA GLY A 244 -5.66 12.61 28.96
C GLY A 244 -5.31 13.97 29.59
N ARG A 245 -4.14 14.11 30.22
CA ARG A 245 -3.71 15.35 30.88
C ARG A 245 -3.55 16.48 29.88
N GLU A 246 -3.02 16.23 28.68
CA GLU A 246 -2.89 17.28 27.65
C GLU A 246 -4.27 17.79 27.22
N TRP A 247 -5.22 16.87 27.08
CA TRP A 247 -6.60 17.21 26.75
C TRP A 247 -7.25 18.02 27.87
N GLN A 248 -7.12 17.57 29.12
CA GLN A 248 -7.66 18.26 30.30
C GLN A 248 -7.05 19.65 30.47
N GLN A 249 -5.72 19.78 30.36
CA GLN A 249 -5.05 21.08 30.41
C GLN A 249 -5.53 21.99 29.28
N THR A 250 -5.68 21.45 28.07
CA THR A 250 -6.20 22.23 26.94
C THR A 250 -7.65 22.65 27.15
N LEU A 251 -8.47 21.80 27.76
CA LEU A 251 -9.84 22.15 28.12
C LEU A 251 -9.86 23.28 29.13
N ILE A 252 -9.07 23.17 30.21
CA ILE A 252 -8.93 24.21 31.24
C ILE A 252 -8.54 25.52 30.57
N MET A 253 -7.45 25.54 29.78
CA MET A 253 -7.00 26.72 29.04
C MET A 253 -8.12 27.29 28.15
N ALA A 254 -8.77 26.46 27.33
CA ALA A 254 -9.84 26.90 26.44
C ALA A 254 -11.07 27.46 27.18
N THR A 255 -11.29 27.06 28.44
CA THR A 255 -12.36 27.60 29.29
C THR A 255 -11.93 28.82 30.09
N SER A 256 -10.63 28.98 30.39
CA SER A 256 -10.11 30.05 31.25
C SER A 256 -9.50 31.23 30.48
N SER A 257 -9.13 31.05 29.21
CA SER A 257 -8.47 32.07 28.40
C SER A 257 -8.97 32.10 26.96
N VAL A 258 -8.76 33.24 26.30
CA VAL A 258 -9.01 33.43 24.87
C VAL A 258 -7.69 33.16 24.13
N PRO A 259 -7.69 32.36 23.04
CA PRO A 259 -6.47 32.12 22.29
C PRO A 259 -5.95 33.41 21.67
N GLU A 260 -4.64 33.64 21.76
CA GLU A 260 -3.97 34.86 21.29
C GLU A 260 -3.89 34.91 19.76
N SER A 261 -4.00 33.75 19.10
CA SER A 261 -3.94 33.65 17.64
C SER A 261 -4.87 32.56 17.09
N ASN A 262 -5.18 32.66 15.79
CA ASN A 262 -5.88 31.59 15.06
C ASN A 262 -5.11 30.28 15.07
N ASP A 263 -3.77 30.31 15.12
CA ASP A 263 -2.96 29.09 15.16
C ASP A 263 -3.06 28.41 16.52
N GLU A 264 -3.07 29.18 17.61
CA GLU A 264 -3.31 28.67 18.95
C GLU A 264 -4.72 28.10 19.10
N ALA A 265 -5.75 28.82 18.64
CA ALA A 265 -7.13 28.34 18.62
C ALA A 265 -7.25 27.00 17.86
N ASN A 266 -6.56 26.90 16.71
CA ASN A 266 -6.50 25.66 15.93
C ASN A 266 -5.75 24.53 16.67
N ILE A 267 -4.71 24.83 17.44
CA ILE A 267 -4.00 23.84 18.26
C ILE A 267 -4.93 23.32 19.36
N TRP A 268 -5.61 24.21 20.07
CA TRP A 268 -6.56 23.83 21.13
C TRP A 268 -7.69 22.97 20.56
N GLN A 269 -8.33 23.44 19.49
CA GLN A 269 -9.40 22.70 18.81
C GLN A 269 -8.92 21.32 18.35
N LYS A 270 -7.71 21.21 17.77
CA LYS A 270 -7.15 19.91 17.35
C LYS A 270 -6.95 18.97 18.52
N ARG A 271 -6.45 19.45 19.66
CA ARG A 271 -6.25 18.62 20.86
C ARG A 271 -7.60 18.16 21.42
N LEU A 272 -8.59 19.06 21.51
CA LEU A 272 -9.92 18.74 22.04
C LEU A 272 -10.75 17.80 21.15
N LEU A 273 -10.61 17.92 19.81
CA LEU A 273 -11.29 17.05 18.84
C LEU A 273 -10.55 15.74 18.58
N LYS A 274 -9.33 15.57 19.08
CA LYS A 274 -8.55 14.35 18.88
C LYS A 274 -9.21 13.21 19.66
N LYS A 275 -9.47 12.09 19.00
CA LYS A 275 -9.90 10.87 19.69
C LYS A 275 -8.78 10.41 20.63
N ASP A 276 -9.12 10.17 21.90
CA ASP A 276 -8.16 9.70 22.90
C ASP A 276 -7.48 8.39 22.46
N ILE A 277 -6.15 8.39 22.56
CA ILE A 277 -5.33 7.20 22.32
C ILE A 277 -5.05 6.58 23.68
N SER A 278 -6.01 5.82 24.18
CA SER A 278 -5.96 5.26 25.53
C SER A 278 -5.06 4.02 25.69
N LEU A 279 -4.44 3.57 24.59
CA LEU A 279 -3.67 2.32 24.52
C LEU A 279 -2.16 2.59 24.39
N PRO A 280 -1.31 1.87 25.15
CA PRO A 280 0.14 2.02 25.08
C PRO A 280 0.69 1.61 23.70
N PHE A 281 1.91 2.05 23.40
CA PHE A 281 2.61 1.59 22.20
C PHE A 281 2.80 0.06 22.24
N PRO A 282 2.64 -0.62 21.09
CA PRO A 282 2.82 -2.05 21.02
C PRO A 282 4.31 -2.43 21.10
N ILE A 283 4.58 -3.64 21.59
CA ILE A 283 5.94 -4.20 21.66
C ILE A 283 6.22 -5.03 20.42
N ARG A 284 7.35 -4.75 19.77
CA ARG A 284 7.79 -5.42 18.54
C ARG A 284 8.80 -6.51 18.85
N PHE A 285 8.54 -7.69 18.29
CA PHE A 285 9.44 -8.84 18.27
C PHE A 285 9.79 -9.11 16.81
N ARG A 286 11.02 -8.79 16.40
CA ARG A 286 11.41 -8.82 14.98
C ARG A 286 11.92 -10.17 14.53
N THR A 287 12.40 -11.00 15.45
CA THR A 287 12.86 -12.33 15.11
C THR A 287 11.79 -13.33 15.49
N ASN A 288 11.83 -14.46 14.82
CA ASN A 288 10.97 -15.61 15.09
C ASN A 288 11.41 -16.38 16.34
N GLU A 289 12.66 -16.24 16.74
CA GLU A 289 13.23 -16.79 17.98
C GLU A 289 12.96 -15.90 19.20
N ASP A 290 12.36 -14.71 19.01
CA ASP A 290 12.02 -13.84 20.13
C ASP A 290 10.86 -14.41 21.00
N LEU A 291 10.16 -15.43 20.50
CA LEU A 291 9.00 -16.07 21.14
C LEU A 291 9.32 -17.53 21.45
N ILE A 292 8.87 -18.01 22.61
CA ILE A 292 9.03 -19.40 23.04
C ILE A 292 7.64 -20.02 23.10
N TRP A 293 7.43 -21.08 22.32
CA TRP A 293 6.17 -21.80 22.22
C TRP A 293 6.21 -23.05 23.09
N SER A 294 5.11 -23.34 23.78
CA SER A 294 4.97 -24.54 24.62
C SER A 294 3.53 -25.04 24.63
N LYS A 295 3.29 -26.18 25.29
CA LYS A 295 1.94 -26.65 25.65
C LYS A 295 1.80 -26.67 27.16
N ASN A 296 0.64 -26.28 27.67
CA ASN A 296 0.30 -26.47 29.08
C ASN A 296 -0.18 -27.92 29.35
N GLU A 297 -0.49 -28.24 30.60
CA GLU A 297 -0.97 -29.55 31.04
C GLU A 297 -2.26 -29.99 30.33
N GLU A 298 -3.11 -29.02 29.95
CA GLU A 298 -4.33 -29.26 29.17
C GLU A 298 -4.09 -29.42 27.66
N GLY A 299 -2.82 -29.40 27.21
CA GLY A 299 -2.44 -29.50 25.80
C GLY A 299 -2.72 -28.24 24.96
N ARG A 300 -3.10 -27.12 25.59
CA ARG A 300 -3.30 -25.83 24.93
C ARG A 300 -1.97 -25.17 24.62
N ILE A 301 -1.92 -24.49 23.48
CA ILE A 301 -0.71 -23.81 23.02
C ILE A 301 -0.50 -22.55 23.84
N CYS A 302 0.70 -22.40 24.35
CA CYS A 302 1.15 -21.27 25.13
C CYS A 302 2.35 -20.58 24.46
N VAL A 303 2.55 -19.32 24.80
CA VAL A 303 3.69 -18.52 24.38
C VAL A 303 4.27 -17.77 25.57
N SER A 304 5.59 -17.73 25.67
CA SER A 304 6.33 -16.77 26.50
C SER A 304 7.27 -15.95 25.61
N PHE A 305 7.74 -14.82 26.13
CA PHE A 305 8.54 -13.87 25.34
C PHE A 305 9.98 -13.87 25.84
N SER A 306 10.92 -14.10 24.93
CA SER A 306 12.34 -14.11 25.26
C SER A 306 12.79 -12.80 25.93
N GLY A 307 13.39 -12.93 27.11
CA GLY A 307 14.00 -11.82 27.83
C GLY A 307 13.86 -11.95 29.33
N GLU A 308 14.82 -11.33 30.02
CA GLU A 308 14.83 -11.20 31.47
C GLU A 308 13.53 -10.53 31.97
N GLY A 309 12.85 -11.18 32.91
CA GLY A 309 11.56 -10.75 33.47
C GLY A 309 10.33 -11.01 32.60
N LEU A 310 10.47 -11.55 31.39
CA LEU A 310 9.33 -11.90 30.52
C LEU A 310 9.18 -13.41 30.29
N ASN A 311 10.26 -14.17 30.42
CA ASN A 311 10.25 -15.63 30.27
C ASN A 311 9.37 -16.32 31.31
N ASP A 312 9.23 -15.74 32.50
CA ASP A 312 8.47 -16.29 33.63
C ASP A 312 6.95 -16.18 33.43
N HIS A 313 6.52 -15.41 32.44
CA HIS A 313 5.12 -15.19 32.12
C HIS A 313 4.68 -16.01 30.92
N ILE A 314 3.74 -16.92 31.16
CA ILE A 314 3.16 -17.79 30.14
C ILE A 314 1.78 -17.27 29.73
N PHE A 315 1.54 -17.19 28.43
CA PHE A 315 0.29 -16.72 27.85
C PHE A 315 -0.35 -17.82 27.01
N GLU A 316 -1.57 -18.21 27.35
CA GLU A 316 -2.35 -19.15 26.54
C GLU A 316 -2.90 -18.46 25.27
N ILE A 317 -2.78 -19.16 24.14
CA ILE A 317 -3.27 -18.71 22.84
C ILE A 317 -4.77 -18.98 22.73
N TYR A 318 -5.56 -17.92 22.69
CA TYR A 318 -6.99 -17.98 22.44
C TYR A 318 -7.31 -17.47 21.02
N CYS A 319 -7.57 -18.39 20.11
CA CYS A 319 -7.92 -18.09 18.72
C CYS A 319 -9.00 -19.04 18.20
N GLY A 320 -9.63 -18.70 17.07
CA GLY A 320 -10.60 -19.59 16.44
C GLY A 320 -9.92 -20.75 15.69
N ASN A 321 -10.65 -21.85 15.48
CA ASN A 321 -10.16 -23.07 14.81
C ASN A 321 -9.53 -22.83 13.44
N ARG A 322 -9.91 -21.74 12.75
CA ARG A 322 -9.32 -21.38 11.45
C ARG A 322 -7.89 -20.86 11.53
N GLN A 323 -7.38 -20.53 12.71
CA GLN A 323 -6.04 -19.95 12.90
C GLN A 323 -5.12 -20.83 13.75
N ILE A 324 -5.67 -21.79 14.50
CA ILE A 324 -4.91 -22.62 15.43
C ILE A 324 -3.75 -23.37 14.77
N HIS A 325 -3.94 -23.85 13.53
CA HIS A 325 -2.91 -24.56 12.77
C HIS A 325 -1.63 -23.75 12.55
N TRP A 326 -1.73 -22.42 12.45
CA TRP A 326 -0.54 -21.57 12.34
C TRP A 326 0.28 -21.58 13.64
N PHE A 327 -0.39 -21.51 14.79
CA PHE A 327 0.28 -21.54 16.09
C PHE A 327 0.85 -22.93 16.40
N GLN A 328 0.13 -24.00 16.00
CA GLN A 328 0.67 -25.37 16.04
C GLN A 328 1.96 -25.47 15.24
N ARG A 329 1.99 -24.89 14.03
CA ARG A 329 3.18 -24.87 13.19
C ARG A 329 4.35 -24.11 13.80
N PHE A 330 4.10 -23.01 14.51
CA PHE A 330 5.16 -22.26 15.19
C PHE A 330 5.83 -23.11 16.29
N LEU A 331 5.01 -23.83 17.06
CA LEU A 331 5.49 -24.79 18.05
C LEU A 331 6.26 -25.94 17.41
N GLU A 332 5.72 -26.55 16.34
CA GLU A 332 6.40 -27.62 15.60
C GLU A 332 7.76 -27.18 15.07
N ASP A 333 7.83 -26.02 14.40
CA ASP A 333 9.08 -25.48 13.86
C ASP A 333 10.12 -25.30 14.98
N GLN A 334 9.72 -24.82 16.15
CA GLN A 334 10.62 -24.66 17.30
C GLN A 334 11.06 -26.00 17.88
N ASN A 335 10.16 -26.96 18.06
CA ASN A 335 10.48 -28.29 18.57
C ASN A 335 11.43 -29.03 17.63
N ILE A 336 11.16 -29.04 16.31
CA ILE A 336 12.03 -29.67 15.30
C ILE A 336 13.46 -29.11 15.39
N LYS A 337 13.60 -27.81 15.61
CA LYS A 337 14.92 -27.19 15.75
C LYS A 337 15.61 -27.62 17.05
N ASN A 338 14.89 -27.60 18.18
CA ASN A 338 15.41 -27.95 19.50
C ASN A 338 15.78 -29.44 19.58
N ASP A 339 14.90 -30.32 19.13
CA ASP A 339 15.04 -31.78 19.20
C ASP A 339 16.22 -32.28 18.34
N ASN A 340 16.62 -31.52 17.31
CA ASN A 340 17.75 -31.82 16.44
C ASN A 340 18.99 -30.95 16.75
N ASN A 341 19.21 -30.57 18.02
CA ASN A 341 20.41 -29.84 18.45
C ASN A 341 20.70 -28.57 17.62
N ASP A 342 19.67 -27.79 17.28
CA ASP A 342 19.77 -26.58 16.46
C ASP A 342 20.38 -26.78 15.06
N GLN A 343 20.31 -27.99 14.51
CA GLN A 343 20.80 -28.30 13.16
C GLN A 343 19.93 -27.66 12.05
N HIS A 344 18.68 -27.31 12.35
CA HIS A 344 17.82 -26.60 11.41
C HIS A 344 17.96 -25.07 11.53
N SER A 345 17.94 -24.39 10.40
CA SER A 345 18.00 -22.92 10.37
C SER A 345 16.64 -22.30 10.70
N SER A 346 16.59 -21.36 11.65
CA SER A 346 15.38 -20.57 11.95
C SER A 346 14.98 -19.64 10.81
N ALA A 347 15.83 -19.42 9.80
CA ALA A 347 15.48 -18.69 8.58
C ALA A 347 14.32 -19.33 7.81
N LEU A 348 14.05 -20.62 8.03
CA LEU A 348 12.95 -21.37 7.42
C LEU A 348 11.72 -21.56 8.34
N PHE A 349 11.67 -20.91 9.51
CA PHE A 349 10.44 -20.90 10.32
C PHE A 349 9.31 -20.15 9.62
N THR A 350 8.08 -20.65 9.76
CA THR A 350 6.87 -19.99 9.23
C THR A 350 6.64 -18.62 9.87
N LEU A 351 6.88 -18.49 11.18
CA LEU A 351 6.85 -17.22 11.90
C LEU A 351 7.99 -16.33 11.44
N ARG A 352 7.71 -15.03 11.23
CA ARG A 352 8.70 -14.01 10.87
C ARG A 352 8.90 -12.98 11.97
N SER A 353 7.80 -12.48 12.53
CA SER A 353 7.83 -11.47 13.58
C SER A 353 6.51 -11.48 14.35
N ALA A 354 6.50 -10.87 15.53
CA ALA A 354 5.29 -10.67 16.28
C ALA A 354 5.19 -9.25 16.87
N ILE A 355 3.96 -8.85 17.17
CA ILE A 355 3.66 -7.59 17.84
C ILE A 355 2.67 -7.87 18.96
N LEU A 356 3.02 -7.46 20.18
CA LEU A 356 2.16 -7.55 21.35
C LEU A 356 1.49 -6.20 21.57
N ALA A 357 0.15 -6.17 21.60
CA ALA A 357 -0.60 -4.93 21.78
C ALA A 357 -1.88 -5.13 22.60
N TRP A 358 -2.27 -4.08 23.30
CA TRP A 358 -3.59 -3.97 23.90
C TRP A 358 -4.62 -3.51 22.87
N GLN A 359 -5.87 -3.98 23.01
CA GLN A 359 -7.01 -3.54 22.21
C GLN A 359 -8.20 -3.19 23.12
N GLU A 360 -8.99 -2.21 22.69
CA GLU A 360 -10.26 -1.85 23.32
C GLU A 360 -11.27 -2.99 23.18
N ASN A 361 -12.04 -3.24 24.25
CA ASN A 361 -13.14 -4.19 24.24
C ASN A 361 -14.46 -3.41 24.19
N LYS A 362 -15.42 -3.83 23.34
CA LYS A 362 -16.69 -3.10 23.15
C LYS A 362 -17.62 -3.14 24.36
N GLN A 363 -17.39 -4.09 25.27
CA GLN A 363 -18.16 -4.26 26.51
C GLN A 363 -17.43 -3.52 27.64
N HIS A 364 -17.57 -2.20 27.66
CA HIS A 364 -17.05 -1.38 28.76
C HIS A 364 -17.98 -1.56 29.98
N LYS A 365 -17.42 -2.03 31.10
CA LYS A 365 -17.95 -1.69 32.42
C LYS A 365 -17.11 -0.52 32.92
N GLU A 366 -17.73 0.65 33.04
CA GLU A 366 -17.14 1.80 33.72
C GLU A 366 -16.69 1.34 35.13
N ASN A 367 -15.49 1.72 35.55
CA ASN A 367 -14.84 1.38 36.83
C ASN A 367 -14.04 0.07 36.94
N SER A 368 -13.66 -0.60 35.85
CA SER A 368 -12.73 -1.75 35.92
C SER A 368 -11.30 -1.41 35.49
N LEU A 369 -10.32 -2.06 36.14
CA LEU A 369 -8.88 -1.83 35.91
C LEU A 369 -8.51 -1.98 34.41
N PRO A 370 -7.53 -1.20 33.89
CA PRO A 370 -7.20 -1.16 32.47
C PRO A 370 -6.89 -2.53 31.84
N TRP A 371 -6.21 -3.42 32.56
CA TRP A 371 -5.84 -4.76 32.10
C TRP A 371 -7.00 -5.79 32.14
N ASN A 372 -8.12 -5.43 32.78
CA ASN A 372 -9.34 -6.24 32.83
C ASN A 372 -10.38 -5.77 31.79
N THR A 373 -10.41 -4.48 31.47
CA THR A 373 -11.26 -3.91 30.41
C THR A 373 -10.71 -4.17 29.01
N ARG A 374 -9.38 -4.18 28.86
CA ARG A 374 -8.70 -4.30 27.57
C ARG A 374 -8.26 -5.73 27.33
N ARG A 375 -8.22 -6.12 26.06
CA ARG A 375 -7.73 -7.45 25.67
C ARG A 375 -6.30 -7.36 25.17
N LEU A 376 -5.46 -8.27 25.66
CA LEU A 376 -4.11 -8.45 25.16
C LEU A 376 -4.17 -9.29 23.86
N THR A 377 -3.53 -8.79 22.80
CA THR A 377 -3.55 -9.39 21.47
C THR A 377 -2.13 -9.55 20.96
N LEU A 378 -1.82 -10.74 20.44
CA LEU A 378 -0.59 -11.03 19.73
C LEU A 378 -0.87 -11.07 18.23
N TYR A 379 -0.14 -10.26 17.48
CA TYR A 379 -0.14 -10.30 16.02
C TYR A 379 1.11 -11.01 15.55
N CYS A 380 0.97 -12.06 14.75
CA CYS A 380 2.08 -12.81 14.18
C CYS A 380 2.12 -12.59 12.68
N THR A 381 3.26 -12.18 12.17
CA THR A 381 3.52 -12.09 10.73
C THR A 381 4.19 -13.38 10.29
N LEU A 382 3.64 -14.02 9.26
CA LEU A 382 4.10 -15.32 8.77
C LEU A 382 4.26 -15.33 7.26
N ASP A 383 5.20 -16.14 6.76
CA ASP A 383 5.41 -16.38 5.33
C ASP A 383 4.74 -17.69 4.92
N THR A 384 3.62 -17.59 4.19
CA THR A 384 2.79 -18.72 3.77
C THR A 384 3.52 -19.68 2.83
N ARG A 385 4.62 -19.26 2.18
CA ARG A 385 5.43 -20.16 1.33
C ARG A 385 6.07 -21.28 2.14
N LEU A 386 6.37 -21.02 3.42
CA LEU A 386 6.98 -22.00 4.33
C LEU A 386 5.98 -23.02 4.87
N TRP A 387 4.74 -23.00 4.40
CA TRP A 387 3.76 -24.02 4.75
C TRP A 387 3.98 -25.33 4.00
N THR A 388 4.47 -25.24 2.76
CA THR A 388 4.65 -26.35 1.82
C THR A 388 6.12 -26.67 1.61
N THR A 389 6.43 -27.91 1.22
CA THR A 389 7.77 -28.35 0.79
C THR A 389 8.34 -27.43 -0.31
N ASP A 390 7.62 -27.30 -1.42
CA ASP A 390 8.11 -26.59 -2.61
C ASP A 390 8.28 -25.09 -2.36
N GLY A 391 7.36 -24.51 -1.60
CA GLY A 391 7.49 -23.11 -1.17
C GLY A 391 8.67 -22.90 -0.22
N THR A 392 8.99 -23.89 0.60
CA THR A 392 10.17 -23.84 1.49
C THR A 392 11.46 -23.98 0.71
N GLU A 393 11.50 -24.81 -0.33
CA GLU A 393 12.64 -24.92 -1.25
C GLU A 393 12.92 -23.62 -1.99
N LYS A 394 11.88 -22.93 -2.49
CA LYS A 394 12.04 -21.60 -3.11
C LYS A 394 12.64 -20.59 -2.13
N VAL A 395 12.15 -20.55 -0.89
CA VAL A 395 12.69 -19.66 0.15
C VAL A 395 14.12 -20.06 0.55
N LYS A 396 14.42 -21.36 0.58
CA LYS A 396 15.77 -21.88 0.83
C LYS A 396 16.74 -21.40 -0.25
N GLN A 397 16.38 -21.52 -1.53
CA GLN A 397 17.20 -21.03 -2.65
C GLN A 397 17.43 -19.51 -2.56
N GLU A 398 16.36 -18.72 -2.32
CA GLU A 398 16.47 -17.27 -2.12
C GLU A 398 17.46 -16.91 -0.98
N LYS A 399 17.44 -17.68 0.11
CA LYS A 399 18.32 -17.47 1.27
C LYS A 399 19.75 -17.93 1.03
N VAL A 400 19.94 -19.04 0.32
CA VAL A 400 21.27 -19.51 -0.11
C VAL A 400 21.93 -18.44 -0.99
N ASP A 401 21.20 -17.94 -2.00
CA ASP A 401 21.71 -16.88 -2.88
C ASP A 401 22.06 -15.60 -2.11
N GLU A 402 21.20 -15.18 -1.17
CA GLU A 402 21.44 -14.01 -0.31
C GLU A 402 22.72 -14.17 0.52
N PHE A 403 22.89 -15.31 1.19
CA PHE A 403 24.04 -15.55 2.05
C PHE A 403 25.34 -15.78 1.26
N THR A 404 25.28 -16.46 0.11
CA THR A 404 26.45 -16.61 -0.78
C THR A 404 26.90 -15.27 -1.34
N GLN A 405 25.96 -14.38 -1.71
CA GLN A 405 26.31 -13.01 -2.10
C GLN A 405 26.94 -12.20 -0.95
N GLN A 406 26.41 -12.34 0.27
CA GLN A 406 27.00 -11.68 1.44
C GLN A 406 28.42 -12.19 1.73
N LEU A 407 28.67 -13.50 1.60
CA LEU A 407 30.00 -14.09 1.73
C LEU A 407 30.96 -13.57 0.65
N ALA A 408 30.56 -13.59 -0.62
CA ALA A 408 31.39 -13.07 -1.72
C ALA A 408 31.77 -11.58 -1.53
N ASN A 409 30.84 -10.76 -1.02
CA ASN A 409 31.12 -9.35 -0.70
C ASN A 409 32.08 -9.17 0.48
N MET A 410 32.13 -10.14 1.40
CA MET A 410 33.05 -10.12 2.53
C MET A 410 34.44 -10.65 2.14
N GLU A 411 34.51 -11.62 1.23
CA GLU A 411 35.77 -12.13 0.66
C GLU A 411 36.50 -11.08 -0.19
N GLN A 412 35.77 -10.14 -0.80
CA GLN A 412 36.35 -8.99 -1.51
C GLN A 412 37.04 -7.97 -0.59
N LYS A 413 36.91 -8.09 0.74
CA LYS A 413 37.58 -7.20 1.70
C LYS A 413 38.90 -7.83 2.13
N GLU A 414 40.01 -7.17 1.79
CA GLU A 414 41.37 -7.67 2.05
C GLU A 414 41.68 -7.90 3.53
N ASN A 415 41.08 -7.13 4.45
CA ASN A 415 41.27 -7.28 5.90
C ASN A 415 39.94 -7.28 6.67
N LEU A 416 39.61 -8.42 7.28
CA LEU A 416 38.40 -8.61 8.08
C LEU A 416 38.69 -8.44 9.58
N ASN A 417 37.94 -7.54 10.24
CA ASN A 417 37.96 -7.41 11.71
C ASN A 417 37.35 -8.66 12.39
N GLN A 418 37.68 -8.95 13.64
CA GLN A 418 37.14 -10.05 14.45
C GLN A 418 35.60 -10.15 14.40
N ASN A 419 34.89 -9.02 14.46
CA ASN A 419 33.43 -9.00 14.34
C ASN A 419 32.94 -9.45 12.95
N GLN A 420 33.70 -9.12 11.90
CA GLN A 420 33.41 -9.52 10.53
C GLN A 420 33.74 -11.00 10.30
N GLN A 421 34.84 -11.50 10.87
CA GLN A 421 35.17 -12.93 10.86
C GLN A 421 34.10 -13.76 11.58
N ASN A 422 33.65 -13.30 12.75
CA ASN A 422 32.54 -13.93 13.49
C ASN A 422 31.24 -13.93 12.67
N TYR A 423 30.97 -12.86 11.93
CA TYR A 423 29.83 -12.80 11.02
C TYR A 423 29.94 -13.77 9.86
N VAL A 424 31.11 -13.90 9.23
CA VAL A 424 31.39 -14.90 8.17
C VAL A 424 31.17 -16.32 8.69
N LYS A 425 31.72 -16.66 9.88
CA LYS A 425 31.50 -17.97 10.52
C LYS A 425 30.02 -18.25 10.77
N ARG A 426 29.24 -17.25 11.20
CA ARG A 426 27.79 -17.36 11.39
C ARG A 426 27.04 -17.60 10.07
N LEU A 427 27.43 -16.90 9.00
CA LEU A 427 26.82 -17.11 7.67
C LEU A 427 27.09 -18.51 7.13
N GLN A 428 28.34 -18.99 7.22
CA GLN A 428 28.71 -20.35 6.83
C GLN A 428 27.94 -21.41 7.64
N SER A 429 27.87 -21.24 8.96
CA SER A 429 27.06 -22.11 9.82
C SER A 429 25.58 -22.11 9.42
N THR A 430 25.02 -20.93 9.10
CA THR A 430 23.62 -20.81 8.68
C THR A 430 23.37 -21.48 7.33
N LEU A 431 24.29 -21.37 6.38
CA LEU A 431 24.22 -22.08 5.09
C LEU A 431 24.21 -23.60 5.29
N ASN A 432 25.07 -24.13 6.16
CA ASN A 432 25.08 -25.56 6.47
C ASN A 432 23.73 -26.00 7.07
N LYS A 433 23.16 -25.21 7.99
CA LYS A 433 21.86 -25.49 8.61
C LYS A 433 20.67 -25.37 7.65
N LEU A 434 20.80 -24.62 6.55
CA LEU A 434 19.75 -24.53 5.53
C LEU A 434 19.59 -25.83 4.72
N ASN A 435 20.59 -26.72 4.75
CA ASN A 435 20.49 -28.03 4.10
C ASN A 435 19.43 -28.92 4.76
N ASN A 436 19.22 -28.77 6.06
CA ASN A 436 18.25 -29.53 6.84
C ASN A 436 16.83 -28.96 6.68
N ALA A 437 16.00 -29.65 5.89
CA ALA A 437 14.63 -29.24 5.62
C ALA A 437 13.72 -29.45 6.83
N TYR A 438 12.75 -28.56 7.03
CA TYR A 438 11.65 -28.82 7.96
C TYR A 438 10.64 -29.76 7.29
N PRO A 439 10.09 -30.76 7.98
CA PRO A 439 8.97 -31.54 7.48
C PRO A 439 7.78 -30.62 7.25
N ARG A 440 7.36 -30.50 5.97
CA ARG A 440 6.21 -29.72 5.54
C ARG A 440 5.24 -30.65 4.83
N HIS A 441 3.96 -30.29 4.82
CA HIS A 441 3.00 -31.01 3.99
C HIS A 441 3.39 -30.85 2.53
N ASN A 442 3.48 -31.99 1.82
CA ASN A 442 3.61 -31.97 0.38
C ASN A 442 2.26 -31.54 -0.19
N HIS A 443 2.24 -30.41 -0.87
CA HIS A 443 1.11 -30.04 -1.71
C HIS A 443 1.70 -29.76 -3.07
N ASP A 444 1.41 -30.63 -4.03
CA ASP A 444 1.90 -30.46 -5.39
C ASP A 444 1.58 -29.05 -5.86
N LEU A 445 2.62 -28.33 -6.30
CA LEU A 445 2.42 -27.04 -6.94
C LEU A 445 1.43 -27.24 -8.08
N TYR A 446 0.46 -26.33 -8.16
CA TYR A 446 -0.46 -26.34 -9.27
C TYR A 446 0.30 -26.21 -10.59
N GLN A 447 0.34 -27.30 -11.37
CA GLN A 447 0.86 -27.33 -12.72
C GLN A 447 -0.31 -27.35 -13.70
N GLY A 448 -0.72 -26.16 -14.12
CA GLY A 448 -1.72 -26.02 -15.18
C GLY A 448 -1.12 -26.28 -16.56
N LYS A 449 -1.94 -26.77 -17.50
CA LYS A 449 -1.60 -26.89 -18.91
C LYS A 449 -1.40 -25.48 -19.49
N PRO A 450 -0.22 -25.15 -20.05
CA PRO A 450 0.09 -23.80 -20.51
C PRO A 450 -0.80 -23.33 -21.67
N SER A 451 -1.39 -24.28 -22.42
CA SER A 451 -2.33 -24.03 -23.52
C SER A 451 -3.75 -23.68 -23.06
N ILE A 452 -4.14 -24.01 -21.82
CA ILE A 452 -5.48 -23.73 -21.30
C ILE A 452 -5.44 -22.42 -20.52
N LEU A 453 -6.26 -21.46 -20.91
CA LEU A 453 -6.35 -20.14 -20.29
C LEU A 453 -7.80 -19.84 -19.87
N VAL A 454 -7.94 -19.12 -18.76
CA VAL A 454 -9.22 -18.57 -18.31
C VAL A 454 -9.26 -17.07 -18.60
N GLY A 455 -10.00 -16.67 -19.62
CA GLY A 455 -10.24 -15.27 -19.95
C GLY A 455 -11.39 -14.68 -19.13
N VAL A 456 -11.19 -13.49 -18.56
CA VAL A 456 -12.20 -12.75 -17.80
C VAL A 456 -12.55 -11.46 -18.54
N SER A 457 -13.79 -11.33 -19.00
CA SER A 457 -14.30 -10.05 -19.50
C SER A 457 -15.06 -9.30 -18.42
N LEU A 458 -14.93 -7.97 -18.43
CA LEU A 458 -15.65 -7.05 -17.55
C LEU A 458 -16.57 -6.19 -18.43
N GLY A 459 -17.85 -6.07 -18.05
CA GLY A 459 -18.87 -5.41 -18.88
C GLY A 459 -19.99 -4.75 -18.09
N LEU A 460 -20.82 -3.98 -18.80
CA LEU A 460 -21.88 -3.13 -18.22
C LEU A 460 -23.07 -3.90 -17.64
N GLU A 461 -23.49 -4.98 -18.28
CA GLU A 461 -24.68 -5.75 -17.83
C GLU A 461 -24.31 -6.81 -16.78
N LYS A 462 -23.15 -7.44 -16.98
CA LYS A 462 -22.60 -8.50 -16.14
C LYS A 462 -21.22 -8.08 -15.65
N PRO A 463 -20.99 -8.01 -14.33
CA PRO A 463 -19.71 -7.51 -13.81
C PRO A 463 -18.51 -8.32 -14.26
N ALA A 464 -18.69 -9.61 -14.54
CA ALA A 464 -17.69 -10.50 -15.09
C ALA A 464 -18.34 -11.62 -15.94
N THR A 465 -17.69 -12.02 -17.02
CA THR A 465 -18.01 -13.24 -17.77
C THR A 465 -16.71 -13.99 -18.07
N LEU A 466 -16.73 -15.32 -17.96
CA LEU A 466 -15.54 -16.14 -18.19
C LEU A 466 -15.65 -17.00 -19.43
N ALA A 467 -14.52 -17.18 -20.07
CA ALA A 467 -14.29 -18.17 -21.11
C ALA A 467 -13.06 -19.00 -20.73
N ILE A 468 -13.20 -20.33 -20.74
CA ILE A 468 -12.09 -21.26 -20.62
C ILE A 468 -11.77 -21.74 -22.03
N VAL A 469 -10.53 -21.51 -22.47
CA VAL A 469 -10.11 -21.72 -23.85
C VAL A 469 -8.85 -22.57 -23.86
N ASP A 470 -8.82 -23.60 -24.69
CA ASP A 470 -7.57 -24.18 -25.16
C ASP A 470 -7.06 -23.32 -26.32
N SER A 471 -6.10 -22.44 -26.02
CA SER A 471 -5.56 -21.49 -26.98
C SER A 471 -4.60 -22.13 -27.99
N SER A 472 -4.19 -23.39 -27.80
CA SER A 472 -3.42 -24.12 -28.83
C SER A 472 -4.30 -24.54 -30.01
N THR A 473 -5.57 -24.88 -29.73
CA THR A 473 -6.56 -25.31 -30.72
C THR A 473 -7.60 -24.22 -31.02
N ASN A 474 -7.55 -23.08 -30.31
CA ASN A 474 -8.57 -22.03 -30.28
C ASN A 474 -9.98 -22.53 -29.91
N ILE A 475 -10.10 -23.67 -29.22
CA ILE A 475 -11.38 -24.27 -28.82
C ILE A 475 -11.81 -23.72 -27.46
N VAL A 476 -13.06 -23.29 -27.35
CA VAL A 476 -13.65 -22.88 -26.08
C VAL A 476 -14.19 -24.10 -25.35
N LEU A 477 -13.61 -24.42 -24.19
CA LEU A 477 -14.03 -25.54 -23.36
C LEU A 477 -15.33 -25.20 -22.60
N ALA A 478 -15.47 -23.96 -22.14
CA ALA A 478 -16.66 -23.54 -21.41
C ALA A 478 -16.81 -22.02 -21.31
N TYR A 479 -18.05 -21.55 -21.31
CA TYR A 479 -18.41 -20.22 -20.83
C TYR A 479 -19.04 -20.30 -19.44
N ARG A 480 -18.74 -19.33 -18.58
CA ARG A 480 -19.36 -19.21 -17.26
C ARG A 480 -19.81 -17.78 -16.98
N SER A 481 -21.09 -17.67 -16.63
CA SER A 481 -21.68 -16.43 -16.13
C SER A 481 -21.56 -16.32 -14.62
N ILE A 482 -21.71 -15.12 -14.07
CA ILE A 482 -21.74 -14.91 -12.61
C ILE A 482 -22.83 -15.75 -11.91
N LYS A 483 -23.98 -15.96 -12.56
CA LYS A 483 -25.04 -16.81 -11.98
C LYS A 483 -24.54 -18.24 -11.79
N GLN A 484 -23.80 -18.76 -12.77
CA GLN A 484 -23.19 -20.10 -12.69
C GLN A 484 -22.01 -20.14 -11.71
N LEU A 485 -21.25 -19.06 -11.57
CA LEU A 485 -20.15 -18.99 -10.59
C LEU A 485 -20.62 -18.96 -9.15
N LEU A 486 -21.66 -18.18 -8.87
CA LEU A 486 -22.13 -17.97 -7.51
C LEU A 486 -23.13 -19.05 -7.07
N GLY A 487 -23.81 -19.72 -8.00
CA GLY A 487 -24.86 -20.69 -7.68
C GLY A 487 -25.88 -20.10 -6.72
N ASP A 488 -26.09 -20.76 -5.58
CA ASP A 488 -27.03 -20.31 -4.53
C ASP A 488 -26.67 -18.94 -3.93
N ASN A 489 -25.39 -18.55 -3.98
CA ASN A 489 -24.94 -17.24 -3.52
C ASN A 489 -25.32 -16.10 -4.47
N TYR A 490 -25.89 -16.38 -5.65
CA TYR A 490 -26.34 -15.35 -6.58
C TYR A 490 -27.42 -14.43 -5.96
N LYS A 491 -28.21 -14.94 -5.00
CA LYS A 491 -29.16 -14.13 -4.23
C LYS A 491 -28.50 -12.97 -3.47
N LEU A 492 -27.25 -13.14 -3.05
CA LEU A 492 -26.47 -12.10 -2.37
C LEU A 492 -26.16 -10.93 -3.31
N LEU A 493 -25.87 -11.22 -4.58
CA LEU A 493 -25.65 -10.20 -5.60
C LEU A 493 -26.91 -9.37 -5.82
N ASN A 494 -28.08 -10.01 -5.89
CA ASN A 494 -29.35 -9.31 -6.02
C ASN A 494 -29.65 -8.43 -4.80
N ARG A 495 -29.39 -8.94 -3.59
CA ARG A 495 -29.50 -8.17 -2.34
C ARG A 495 -28.58 -6.94 -2.35
N GLN A 496 -27.34 -7.09 -2.80
CA GLN A 496 -26.40 -5.96 -2.91
C GLN A 496 -26.91 -4.90 -3.89
N ARG A 497 -27.42 -5.31 -5.06
CA ARG A 497 -27.99 -4.38 -6.06
C ARG A 497 -29.16 -3.59 -5.48
N GLN A 498 -30.09 -4.26 -4.80
CA GLN A 498 -31.21 -3.61 -4.12
C GLN A 498 -30.74 -2.62 -3.04
N GLN A 499 -29.74 -3.00 -2.23
CA GLN A 499 -29.18 -2.12 -1.21
C GLN A 499 -28.50 -0.89 -1.83
N GLN A 500 -27.76 -1.04 -2.93
CA GLN A 500 -27.14 0.10 -3.63
C GLN A 500 -28.19 1.07 -4.18
N GLN A 501 -29.29 0.55 -4.72
CA GLN A 501 -30.39 1.36 -5.24
C GLN A 501 -31.10 2.12 -4.11
N ARG A 502 -31.42 1.44 -3.00
CA ARG A 502 -32.02 2.06 -1.79
C ARG A 502 -31.12 3.16 -1.24
N ASN A 503 -29.83 2.86 -1.02
CA ASN A 503 -28.86 3.83 -0.54
C ASN A 503 -28.75 5.03 -1.50
N SER A 504 -28.73 4.81 -2.81
CA SER A 504 -28.67 5.93 -3.77
C SER A 504 -29.90 6.82 -3.69
N HIS A 505 -31.09 6.24 -3.49
CA HIS A 505 -32.34 6.98 -3.33
C HIS A 505 -32.35 7.79 -2.01
N GLU A 506 -31.92 7.17 -0.91
CA GLU A 506 -31.81 7.85 0.40
C GLU A 506 -30.77 8.97 0.38
N ARG A 507 -29.61 8.77 -0.28
CA ARG A 507 -28.60 9.82 -0.48
C ARG A 507 -29.18 11.02 -1.22
N HIS A 508 -29.97 10.76 -2.27
CA HIS A 508 -30.62 11.83 -3.03
C HIS A 508 -31.66 12.58 -2.19
N LYS A 509 -32.46 11.86 -1.38
CA LYS A 509 -33.39 12.48 -0.41
C LYS A 509 -32.63 13.34 0.62
N ALA A 510 -31.58 12.79 1.22
CA ALA A 510 -30.76 13.50 2.21
C ALA A 510 -30.06 14.74 1.62
N GLN A 511 -29.60 14.68 0.37
CA GLN A 511 -29.05 15.84 -0.34
C GLN A 511 -30.09 16.93 -0.57
N LYS A 512 -31.33 16.56 -0.95
CA LYS A 512 -32.42 17.53 -1.10
C LYS A 512 -32.83 18.17 0.23
N SER A 513 -32.69 17.45 1.34
CA SER A 513 -33.07 17.92 2.68
C SER A 513 -31.90 18.39 3.54
N ASN A 514 -30.69 18.58 2.97
CA ASN A 514 -29.45 18.93 3.69
C ASN A 514 -29.14 18.08 4.95
N MET A 515 -29.52 16.80 4.95
CA MET A 515 -29.31 15.89 6.08
C MET A 515 -27.94 15.19 6.03
N PRO A 516 -27.32 14.87 7.19
CA PRO A 516 -26.04 14.19 7.24
C PRO A 516 -26.12 12.78 6.65
N ASN A 517 -25.25 12.50 5.68
CA ASN A 517 -25.25 11.25 4.93
C ASN A 517 -24.36 10.20 5.61
N LYS A 518 -24.93 9.44 6.56
CA LYS A 518 -24.23 8.37 7.32
C LYS A 518 -24.53 6.96 6.80
N LEU A 519 -24.84 6.80 5.51
CA LEU A 519 -25.15 5.49 4.94
C LEU A 519 -23.86 4.70 4.65
N SER A 520 -23.54 3.79 5.55
CA SER A 520 -22.48 2.79 5.36
C SER A 520 -22.87 1.80 4.26
N GLU A 521 -21.98 1.58 3.30
CA GLU A 521 -22.12 0.45 2.38
C GLU A 521 -21.70 -0.81 3.12
N SER A 522 -22.60 -1.79 3.23
CA SER A 522 -22.28 -3.08 3.83
C SER A 522 -21.07 -3.71 3.12
N ASP A 523 -20.21 -4.41 3.86
CA ASP A 523 -19.07 -5.15 3.29
C ASP A 523 -19.50 -6.31 2.36
N LEU A 524 -20.80 -6.48 2.12
CA LEU A 524 -21.40 -7.47 1.23
C LEU A 524 -20.78 -7.46 -0.18
N GLY A 525 -20.49 -6.28 -0.73
CA GLY A 525 -19.84 -6.18 -2.04
C GLY A 525 -18.43 -6.77 -2.07
N LYS A 526 -17.65 -6.57 -1.01
CA LYS A 526 -16.31 -7.17 -0.88
C LYS A 526 -16.42 -8.69 -0.68
N TYR A 527 -17.43 -9.14 0.07
CA TYR A 527 -17.70 -10.56 0.28
C TYR A 527 -18.04 -11.26 -1.05
N ILE A 528 -18.91 -10.65 -1.87
CA ILE A 528 -19.26 -11.21 -3.19
C ILE A 528 -18.06 -11.22 -4.14
N ASP A 529 -17.23 -10.17 -4.14
CA ASP A 529 -15.96 -10.17 -4.91
C ASP A 529 -15.05 -11.34 -4.51
N ASN A 530 -14.97 -11.64 -3.20
CA ASN A 530 -14.19 -12.78 -2.72
C ASN A 530 -14.79 -14.12 -3.16
N LEU A 531 -16.13 -14.29 -3.11
CA LEU A 531 -16.81 -15.49 -3.61
C LEU A 531 -16.58 -15.69 -5.11
N LEU A 532 -16.69 -14.62 -5.90
CA LEU A 532 -16.41 -14.66 -7.34
C LEU A 532 -14.96 -15.07 -7.61
N ALA A 533 -14.01 -14.45 -6.91
CA ALA A 533 -12.60 -14.80 -7.05
C ALA A 533 -12.36 -16.29 -6.72
N GLN A 534 -12.90 -16.79 -5.61
CA GLN A 534 -12.79 -18.21 -5.23
C GLN A 534 -13.37 -19.14 -6.31
N ALA A 535 -14.55 -18.83 -6.84
CA ALA A 535 -15.18 -19.63 -7.90
C ALA A 535 -14.35 -19.64 -9.20
N ILE A 536 -13.75 -18.51 -9.56
CA ILE A 536 -12.86 -18.40 -10.73
C ILE A 536 -11.61 -19.27 -10.54
N ILE A 537 -10.99 -19.22 -9.35
CA ILE A 537 -9.82 -20.07 -9.05
C ILE A 537 -10.19 -21.55 -9.07
N ALA A 538 -11.34 -21.92 -8.50
CA ALA A 538 -11.82 -23.29 -8.52
C ALA A 538 -12.02 -23.80 -9.96
N LEU A 539 -12.62 -22.98 -10.84
CA LEU A 539 -12.73 -23.32 -12.26
C LEU A 539 -11.37 -23.46 -12.94
N ALA A 540 -10.45 -22.52 -12.72
CA ALA A 540 -9.11 -22.61 -13.28
C ALA A 540 -8.42 -23.92 -12.85
N LYS A 541 -8.56 -24.32 -11.58
CA LYS A 541 -8.06 -25.61 -11.09
C LYS A 541 -8.71 -26.80 -11.78
N ASN A 542 -10.05 -26.82 -11.86
CA ASN A 542 -10.81 -27.93 -12.45
C ASN A 542 -10.43 -28.18 -13.92
N TYR A 543 -10.18 -27.11 -14.69
CA TYR A 543 -9.76 -27.22 -16.08
C TYR A 543 -8.23 -27.26 -16.26
N GLN A 544 -7.46 -27.30 -15.17
CA GLN A 544 -5.99 -27.25 -15.20
C GLN A 544 -5.46 -26.08 -16.06
N ALA A 545 -6.08 -24.91 -15.99
CA ALA A 545 -5.64 -23.73 -16.73
C ALA A 545 -4.26 -23.21 -16.28
N GLY A 546 -3.30 -23.10 -17.20
CA GLY A 546 -1.97 -22.55 -16.91
C GLY A 546 -2.00 -21.09 -16.41
N SER A 547 -2.97 -20.29 -16.86
CA SER A 547 -3.10 -18.90 -16.43
C SER A 547 -4.52 -18.34 -16.49
N ILE A 548 -4.74 -17.26 -15.72
CA ILE A 548 -5.95 -16.44 -15.75
C ILE A 548 -5.62 -15.10 -16.40
N VAL A 549 -6.37 -14.72 -17.43
CA VAL A 549 -6.16 -13.49 -18.18
C VAL A 549 -7.18 -12.45 -17.77
N LEU A 550 -6.69 -11.33 -17.23
CA LEU A 550 -7.48 -10.19 -16.81
C LEU A 550 -7.34 -9.00 -17.79
N PRO A 551 -8.37 -8.17 -17.96
CA PRO A 551 -8.31 -7.05 -18.87
C PRO A 551 -7.60 -5.84 -18.24
N THR A 552 -6.95 -5.01 -19.05
CA THR A 552 -6.42 -3.73 -18.59
C THR A 552 -7.53 -2.69 -18.40
N MET A 553 -7.44 -1.90 -17.34
CA MET A 553 -8.49 -0.96 -16.95
C MET A 553 -8.73 0.18 -17.94
N LYS A 554 -7.71 0.56 -18.71
CA LYS A 554 -7.82 1.59 -19.74
C LYS A 554 -8.92 1.21 -20.75
N ASN A 555 -8.85 0.00 -21.27
CA ASN A 555 -9.76 -0.48 -22.30
C ASN A 555 -11.15 -0.84 -21.76
N VAL A 556 -11.24 -1.30 -20.50
CA VAL A 556 -12.54 -1.55 -19.85
C VAL A 556 -13.32 -0.24 -19.72
N ARG A 557 -12.67 0.85 -19.28
CA ARG A 557 -13.32 2.15 -19.16
C ARG A 557 -13.78 2.70 -20.51
N GLU A 558 -12.92 2.60 -21.51
CA GLU A 558 -13.21 3.05 -22.87
C GLU A 558 -14.35 2.23 -23.50
N SER A 559 -14.30 0.90 -23.42
CA SER A 559 -15.37 0.02 -23.91
C SER A 559 -16.71 0.31 -23.23
N ILE A 560 -16.71 0.55 -21.93
CA ILE A 560 -17.93 0.92 -21.18
C ILE A 560 -18.44 2.29 -21.64
N GLN A 561 -17.55 3.27 -21.79
CA GLN A 561 -17.93 4.61 -22.21
C GLN A 561 -18.53 4.62 -23.62
N SER A 562 -17.87 3.96 -24.57
CA SER A 562 -18.36 3.86 -25.95
C SER A 562 -19.73 3.17 -26.03
N GLU A 563 -19.98 2.14 -25.20
CA GLU A 563 -21.28 1.48 -25.16
C GLU A 563 -22.37 2.38 -24.57
N ILE A 564 -22.07 3.15 -23.52
CA ILE A 564 -23.00 4.14 -22.95
C ILE A 564 -23.34 5.22 -23.98
N GLU A 565 -22.33 5.75 -24.68
CA GLU A 565 -22.51 6.77 -25.71
C GLU A 565 -23.31 6.23 -26.90
N ALA A 566 -23.01 5.02 -27.38
CA ALA A 566 -23.77 4.38 -28.45
C ALA A 566 -25.24 4.19 -28.08
N ARG A 567 -25.53 3.76 -26.83
CA ARG A 567 -26.91 3.64 -26.32
C ARG A 567 -27.59 5.02 -26.22
N ALA A 568 -26.85 6.05 -25.81
CA ALA A 568 -27.37 7.42 -25.75
C ALA A 568 -27.74 7.97 -27.12
N VAL A 569 -26.86 7.79 -28.13
CA VAL A 569 -27.12 8.19 -29.51
C VAL A 569 -28.33 7.45 -30.09
N LYS A 570 -28.44 6.14 -29.82
CA LYS A 570 -29.59 5.33 -30.26
C LYS A 570 -30.90 5.79 -29.63
N ARG A 571 -30.89 6.21 -28.36
CA ARG A 571 -32.09 6.64 -27.64
C ARG A 571 -32.51 8.06 -27.97
N CYS A 572 -31.55 8.96 -28.15
CA CYS A 572 -31.77 10.37 -28.45
C CYS A 572 -30.94 10.77 -29.69
N PRO A 573 -31.37 10.41 -30.91
CA PRO A 573 -30.67 10.82 -32.13
C PRO A 573 -30.61 12.35 -32.21
N ASN A 574 -29.46 12.90 -32.60
CA ASN A 574 -29.23 14.33 -32.86
C ASN A 574 -29.45 15.32 -31.69
N TYR A 575 -29.84 14.86 -30.48
CA TYR A 575 -30.00 15.71 -29.30
C TYR A 575 -28.89 15.50 -28.27
N LYS A 576 -27.83 16.31 -28.36
CA LYS A 576 -26.61 16.15 -27.53
C LYS A 576 -26.85 16.25 -26.02
N GLU A 577 -27.69 17.18 -25.57
CA GLU A 577 -27.99 17.33 -24.14
C GLU A 577 -28.78 16.12 -23.61
N GLY A 578 -29.76 15.64 -24.38
CA GLY A 578 -30.51 14.42 -24.03
C GLY A 578 -29.62 13.18 -24.03
N GLN A 579 -28.66 13.09 -24.96
CA GLN A 579 -27.64 12.03 -24.94
C GLN A 579 -26.79 12.09 -23.65
N GLN A 580 -26.35 13.27 -23.24
CA GLN A 580 -25.57 13.45 -22.01
C GLN A 580 -26.38 13.13 -20.76
N GLN A 581 -27.64 13.58 -20.71
CA GLN A 581 -28.55 13.33 -19.59
C GLN A 581 -28.90 11.84 -19.48
N TYR A 582 -29.21 11.20 -20.61
CA TYR A 582 -29.41 9.76 -20.69
C TYR A 582 -28.16 9.00 -20.27
N ALA A 583 -26.97 9.35 -20.79
CA ALA A 583 -25.72 8.70 -20.41
C ALA A 583 -25.44 8.82 -18.90
N LYS A 584 -25.76 9.98 -18.29
CA LYS A 584 -25.63 10.20 -16.84
C LYS A 584 -26.62 9.33 -16.05
N GLN A 585 -27.89 9.31 -16.43
CA GLN A 585 -28.91 8.47 -15.79
C GLN A 585 -28.60 6.98 -15.96
N TYR A 586 -28.19 6.58 -17.15
CA TYR A 586 -27.84 5.21 -17.48
C TYR A 586 -26.63 4.73 -16.66
N ARG A 587 -25.57 5.54 -16.53
CA ARG A 587 -24.45 5.25 -15.61
C ARG A 587 -24.88 5.08 -14.16
N GLN A 588 -25.90 5.82 -13.71
CA GLN A 588 -26.43 5.69 -12.36
C GLN A 588 -27.30 4.44 -12.18
N SER A 589 -27.97 3.99 -13.24
CA SER A 589 -28.85 2.81 -13.26
C SER A 589 -28.10 1.47 -13.35
N ILE A 590 -26.89 1.48 -13.91
CA ILE A 590 -26.04 0.29 -14.01
C ILE A 590 -25.40 -0.04 -12.65
N HIS A 591 -25.01 -1.31 -12.47
CA HIS A 591 -24.28 -1.75 -11.29
C HIS A 591 -23.00 -0.93 -11.04
N ARG A 592 -22.86 -0.37 -9.83
CA ARG A 592 -21.67 0.39 -9.40
C ARG A 592 -20.55 -0.53 -8.93
N TRP A 593 -20.13 -1.43 -9.81
CA TRP A 593 -19.10 -2.41 -9.46
C TRP A 593 -17.71 -1.78 -9.51
N SER A 594 -16.87 -2.12 -8.53
CA SER A 594 -15.45 -1.74 -8.56
C SER A 594 -14.65 -2.84 -9.24
N TYR A 595 -14.46 -2.71 -10.55
CA TYR A 595 -13.69 -3.68 -11.36
C TYR A 595 -12.26 -3.84 -10.86
N ASN A 596 -11.62 -2.74 -10.45
CA ASN A 596 -10.29 -2.77 -9.82
C ASN A 596 -10.27 -3.67 -8.59
N ARG A 597 -11.30 -3.55 -7.73
CA ARG A 597 -11.40 -4.34 -6.51
C ARG A 597 -11.59 -5.82 -6.82
N LEU A 598 -12.48 -6.15 -7.76
CA LEU A 598 -12.68 -7.53 -8.20
C LEU A 598 -11.40 -8.15 -8.78
N MET A 599 -10.71 -7.43 -9.67
CA MET A 599 -9.41 -7.86 -10.21
C MET A 599 -8.37 -8.10 -9.11
N GLN A 600 -8.29 -7.21 -8.12
CA GLN A 600 -7.39 -7.40 -6.97
C GLN A 600 -7.74 -8.65 -6.15
N PHE A 601 -9.02 -8.94 -5.93
CA PHE A 601 -9.44 -10.17 -5.26
C PHE A 601 -9.04 -11.41 -6.08
N ILE A 602 -9.31 -11.43 -7.39
CA ILE A 602 -8.88 -12.53 -8.27
C ILE A 602 -7.37 -12.70 -8.21
N GLN A 603 -6.61 -11.60 -8.30
CA GLN A 603 -5.16 -11.63 -8.22
C GLN A 603 -4.65 -12.18 -6.90
N SER A 604 -5.23 -11.73 -5.79
CA SER A 604 -4.85 -12.21 -4.46
C SER A 604 -5.12 -13.71 -4.29
N GLN A 605 -6.21 -14.23 -4.85
CA GLN A 605 -6.58 -15.65 -4.74
C GLN A 605 -5.78 -16.52 -5.72
N ALA A 606 -5.52 -16.06 -6.94
CA ALA A 606 -4.67 -16.77 -7.90
C ALA A 606 -3.24 -16.93 -7.38
N VAL A 607 -2.67 -15.88 -6.77
CA VAL A 607 -1.34 -15.96 -6.13
C VAL A 607 -1.31 -16.99 -4.99
N LYS A 608 -2.38 -17.08 -4.18
CA LYS A 608 -2.49 -18.12 -3.13
C LYS A 608 -2.58 -19.52 -3.71
N ALA A 609 -3.20 -19.67 -4.88
CA ALA A 609 -3.35 -20.93 -5.58
C ALA A 609 -2.19 -21.26 -6.53
N ASN A 610 -1.13 -20.43 -6.59
CA ASN A 610 -0.02 -20.53 -7.53
C ASN A 610 -0.46 -20.58 -9.02
N ILE A 611 -1.58 -19.92 -9.37
CA ILE A 611 -2.02 -19.78 -10.76
C ILE A 611 -1.48 -18.45 -11.31
N SER A 612 -0.85 -18.51 -12.49
CA SER A 612 -0.27 -17.32 -13.11
C SER A 612 -1.36 -16.38 -13.63
N ILE A 613 -1.04 -15.09 -13.67
CA ILE A 613 -1.96 -14.05 -14.13
C ILE A 613 -1.32 -13.28 -15.26
N GLU A 614 -2.08 -13.14 -16.34
CA GLU A 614 -1.73 -12.30 -17.47
C GLU A 614 -2.68 -11.13 -17.56
N GLN A 615 -2.20 -10.04 -18.15
CA GLN A 615 -3.02 -8.87 -18.43
C GLN A 615 -2.97 -8.56 -19.92
N GLY A 616 -4.15 -8.32 -20.50
CA GLY A 616 -4.30 -8.02 -21.91
C GLY A 616 -5.33 -6.92 -22.16
N PRO A 617 -5.27 -6.25 -23.32
CA PRO A 617 -6.34 -5.35 -23.74
C PRO A 617 -7.62 -6.13 -24.00
N GLN A 618 -8.73 -5.76 -23.35
CA GLN A 618 -10.05 -6.33 -23.68
C GLN A 618 -10.49 -5.81 -25.06
N PRO A 619 -11.04 -6.66 -25.95
CA PRO A 619 -11.65 -6.22 -27.20
C PRO A 619 -12.81 -5.26 -26.95
N ILE A 620 -12.95 -4.25 -27.81
CA ILE A 620 -13.99 -3.22 -27.70
C ILE A 620 -15.34 -3.75 -28.22
N ARG A 621 -15.30 -4.56 -29.29
CA ARG A 621 -16.48 -5.14 -29.95
C ARG A 621 -16.74 -6.58 -29.49
N GLY A 622 -17.93 -7.08 -29.79
CA GLY A 622 -18.35 -8.46 -29.48
C GLY A 622 -19.11 -8.61 -28.16
N SER A 623 -19.71 -9.78 -27.97
CA SER A 623 -20.39 -10.17 -26.73
C SER A 623 -19.40 -10.31 -25.57
N SER A 624 -19.87 -10.29 -24.31
CA SER A 624 -18.97 -10.52 -23.17
C SER A 624 -18.27 -11.89 -23.20
N GLN A 625 -18.88 -12.88 -23.84
CA GLN A 625 -18.28 -14.20 -24.04
C GLN A 625 -17.15 -14.16 -25.07
N GLU A 626 -17.38 -13.53 -26.22
CA GLU A 626 -16.35 -13.31 -27.25
C GLU A 626 -15.18 -12.50 -26.70
N LYS A 627 -15.47 -11.41 -25.98
CA LYS A 627 -14.45 -10.58 -25.33
C LYS A 627 -13.57 -11.38 -24.37
N ALA A 628 -14.17 -12.31 -23.61
CA ALA A 628 -13.41 -13.17 -22.69
C ALA A 628 -12.56 -14.20 -23.45
N ARG A 629 -13.12 -14.82 -24.51
CA ARG A 629 -12.40 -15.78 -25.36
C ARG A 629 -11.20 -15.12 -26.04
N ASP A 630 -11.44 -14.02 -26.75
CA ASP A 630 -10.43 -13.34 -27.55
C ASP A 630 -9.32 -12.75 -26.67
N LEU A 631 -9.66 -12.34 -25.45
CA LEU A 631 -8.68 -11.91 -24.44
C LEU A 631 -7.72 -13.06 -24.05
N ALA A 632 -8.26 -14.27 -23.83
CA ALA A 632 -7.45 -15.45 -23.52
C ALA A 632 -6.52 -15.83 -24.69
N ILE A 633 -7.09 -15.91 -25.89
CA ILE A 633 -6.36 -16.23 -27.12
C ILE A 633 -5.23 -15.21 -27.38
N ALA A 634 -5.54 -13.92 -27.28
CA ALA A 634 -4.55 -12.86 -27.50
C ALA A 634 -3.39 -12.95 -26.50
N ALA A 635 -3.67 -13.25 -25.22
CA ALA A 635 -2.63 -13.41 -24.22
C ALA A 635 -1.72 -14.61 -24.51
N TYR A 636 -2.27 -15.73 -24.97
CA TYR A 636 -1.49 -16.90 -25.36
C TYR A 636 -0.52 -16.61 -26.52
N TYR A 637 -0.98 -15.96 -27.59
CA TYR A 637 -0.09 -15.58 -28.70
C TYR A 637 0.95 -14.54 -28.29
N LEU A 638 0.59 -13.59 -27.43
CA LEU A 638 1.56 -12.65 -26.86
C LEU A 638 2.62 -13.34 -26.01
N ARG A 639 2.28 -14.47 -25.36
CA ARG A 639 3.23 -15.29 -24.61
C ARG A 639 4.19 -16.00 -25.53
N GLN A 640 3.69 -16.67 -26.57
CA GLN A 640 4.53 -17.37 -27.55
C GLN A 640 5.49 -16.43 -28.29
N ASN A 641 5.09 -15.19 -28.56
CA ASN A 641 5.95 -14.20 -29.22
C ASN A 641 7.02 -13.58 -28.29
N LYS A 642 6.98 -13.85 -26.98
CA LYS A 642 7.93 -13.33 -25.97
C LYS A 642 8.93 -14.38 -25.48
N SER A 643 8.56 -15.66 -25.49
CA SER A 643 9.46 -16.80 -25.38
C SER A 643 10.27 -16.97 -26.66
#